data_AF-A0A5C5ZDX9-F1
#
_entry.id   AF-A0A5C5ZDX9-F1
#
_cell.length_a   1.000
_cell.length_b   1.000
_cell.length_c   1.000
_cell.angle_alpha   90.00
_cell.angle_beta   90.00
_cell.angle_gamma   90.00
#
_symmetry.space_group_name_H-M   'P 1'
#
loop_
_entity.id
_entity.type
_entity.pdbx_description
1 polymer ?
#
loop_
_entity_poly.entity_id
_entity_poly.type
_entity_poly.pdbx_seq_one_letter_code
_entity_poly.pdbx_strand_id
1 'polypeptide(L)'
;MMNRALLGLLLVCAFTSIGGEKKSSANETQANERPNIVFIFSDDHALRAIGAYGSGLNETPNIDRIAKEGALFTRSYCTNSICCPSRASILTGKHSHKNGVTRNGSPWTSDQFVFTRALSRSGYQTAVIGKWHLRGWPTNEFDHWKLLAGAGGQGHYYNPEFQCMDGSTEQIEGYSTDVITDQSIAWMKKQHTAGQPFMMMCQFKAPHIHRIPPPRHMDICDGRDVPEPDTLFDDYQGRTHYAETCWMRLFGMQEHILNITPPAGQYDMNQREFQFLGRMTQAQRDAFHRSYDPENDEYRRLRAAGKLEGRPLDRYKYQRFLKDYLGCVAAIDDNVGRILNWLDEQGLSENTIVVYSSDQGFFTGEHGWNDKRWMYEETVSMPLMMRWPGKIKPNMNVRAMVQNIDYAPTFLDIAGVPIPKEVQGRSMVPLFEGETPKDWRDSIYYHYYMDGAYNLPRFEGVRTERYKLINYYFPEQDWELFDLEKDPHELRSVHANPDYAKIRDAMKRNLERLRKQYDVAEPEAAPADGLSEEKTGINARDTSYQRESRLPDLAQPIIDTEPDPLSDGIEVGRLEDAGCDAHTMQRLAQQIAEGDFGDIDSLLVASSGRLVLESYFRRGRADFPHYQMSITKSLTALALGRAIEGGFIDDLDAPVVDYLKNVDHSKLATGTAQITVADCLNMHSGIRVSDERAQAARRRPGGLKGQMQAEMILASTAPITAASKTYKYQGADPSLVMQVVEAVVPGTAEDFIRREIFDRLGISDYTWQLDVSGLPKAAAGSSLRSRDMLKLGMVIADGGRWNGEQLWNEQFINKAVSPLYTNKVGHTYGHFWWGSDAKIGTEIHRCISARGAGGQFIFILPSLDLIVVVTSHNKNQAMRKPFEILEDHILPAFHSTS
;
A
#
# COMPACT_ATOMS: atom_id res chain seq x y z
N MET A 1 78.62 -37.11 8.90
CA MET A 1 79.90 -36.79 8.21
C MET A 1 80.08 -35.28 8.24
N MET A 2 81.15 -34.85 8.91
CA MET A 2 81.92 -33.58 8.80
C MET A 2 81.17 -32.23 8.88
N ASN A 3 81.19 -31.52 10.00
CA ASN A 3 82.28 -30.72 10.64
C ASN A 3 82.39 -29.27 10.11
N ARG A 4 82.09 -28.30 10.99
CA ARG A 4 83.00 -27.25 11.55
C ARG A 4 82.15 -26.27 12.38
N ALA A 5 82.26 -26.23 13.71
CA ALA A 5 83.32 -25.61 14.55
C ALA A 5 83.07 -24.08 14.71
N LEU A 6 83.19 -23.40 15.85
CA LEU A 6 83.43 -23.69 17.28
C LEU A 6 83.42 -22.30 18.00
N LEU A 7 83.53 -22.30 19.34
CA LEU A 7 83.64 -21.16 20.31
C LEU A 7 82.32 -20.41 20.63
N GLY A 8 81.81 -20.33 21.86
CA GLY A 8 82.33 -20.66 23.19
C GLY A 8 82.82 -19.44 23.96
N LEU A 9 82.05 -18.97 24.96
CA LEU A 9 82.55 -18.71 26.33
C LEU A 9 81.39 -18.38 27.29
N LEU A 10 81.39 -19.08 28.43
CA LEU A 10 80.63 -18.75 29.63
C LEU A 10 81.11 -17.42 30.25
N LEU A 11 80.20 -16.67 30.89
CA LEU A 11 80.48 -16.10 32.20
C LEU A 11 79.20 -15.92 33.02
N VAL A 12 79.16 -16.64 34.15
CA VAL A 12 78.22 -16.49 35.26
C VAL A 12 78.80 -15.45 36.20
N CYS A 13 78.01 -14.46 36.62
CA CYS A 13 78.16 -13.81 37.93
C CYS A 13 76.81 -13.21 38.37
N ALA A 14 76.33 -13.70 39.51
CA ALA A 14 75.16 -13.22 40.24
C ALA A 14 75.41 -11.87 40.91
N PHE A 15 74.37 -11.04 41.06
CA PHE A 15 74.17 -10.20 42.24
C PHE A 15 72.69 -9.92 42.50
N THR A 16 72.39 -9.82 43.79
CA THR A 16 71.11 -9.94 44.48
C THR A 16 70.39 -8.60 44.71
N SER A 17 69.06 -8.66 44.58
CA SER A 17 68.04 -8.11 45.51
C SER A 17 67.60 -6.63 45.46
N ILE A 18 66.27 -6.50 45.58
CA ILE A 18 65.43 -5.44 46.18
C ILE A 18 65.10 -4.24 45.29
N GLY A 19 63.80 -4.10 45.02
CA GLY A 19 63.15 -2.79 45.09
C GLY A 19 62.16 -2.49 43.97
N GLY A 20 60.87 -2.73 44.24
CA GLY A 20 59.79 -1.94 43.63
C GLY A 20 58.84 -2.74 42.74
N GLU A 21 57.79 -3.28 43.36
CA GLU A 21 56.50 -3.42 42.70
C GLU A 21 56.07 -2.04 42.19
N LYS A 22 56.37 -1.74 40.93
CA LYS A 22 55.52 -0.84 40.16
C LYS A 22 54.45 -1.72 39.54
N LYS A 23 53.26 -1.69 40.15
CA LYS A 23 52.00 -1.95 39.47
C LYS A 23 52.01 -1.15 38.17
N SER A 24 52.38 -1.82 37.09
CA SER A 24 52.07 -1.35 35.75
C SER A 24 50.57 -1.46 35.63
N SER A 25 49.89 -0.32 35.69
CA SER A 25 48.49 -0.15 35.32
C SER A 25 48.32 -0.31 33.80
N ALA A 26 48.84 -1.40 33.26
CA ALA A 26 48.53 -1.86 31.90
C ALA A 26 47.22 -2.65 31.98
N ASN A 27 46.12 -1.95 32.21
CA ASN A 27 44.75 -2.44 32.02
C ASN A 27 43.81 -1.25 32.08
N GLU A 28 43.78 -0.42 31.02
CA GLU A 28 42.69 0.55 30.83
C GLU A 28 42.56 1.08 29.38
N THR A 29 42.90 0.28 28.37
CA THR A 29 42.63 0.62 26.94
C THR A 29 42.40 -0.62 26.07
N GLN A 30 41.66 -1.60 26.56
CA GLN A 30 40.93 -2.51 25.66
C GLN A 30 39.47 -2.04 25.63
N ALA A 31 39.29 -0.82 25.11
CA ALA A 31 37.98 -0.27 24.83
C ALA A 31 37.32 -1.13 23.74
N ASN A 32 36.11 -1.63 24.01
CA ASN A 32 35.24 -2.46 23.17
C ASN A 32 35.77 -2.80 21.76
N GLU A 33 36.17 -4.06 21.54
CA GLU A 33 36.61 -4.57 20.22
C GLU A 33 35.53 -4.49 19.11
N ARG A 34 34.28 -4.17 19.46
CA ARG A 34 33.14 -4.14 18.53
C ARG A 34 32.70 -2.70 18.21
N PRO A 35 32.60 -2.32 16.93
CA PRO A 35 32.26 -0.96 16.53
C PRO A 35 30.76 -0.68 16.70
N ASN A 36 30.40 0.59 16.91
CA ASN A 36 29.04 1.06 16.75
C ASN A 36 28.67 1.13 15.26
N ILE A 37 27.38 1.02 14.96
CA ILE A 37 26.85 1.13 13.61
C ILE A 37 25.80 2.24 13.61
N VAL A 38 25.95 3.24 12.73
CA VAL A 38 24.97 4.31 12.51
C VAL A 38 24.53 4.25 11.06
N PHE A 39 23.30 3.82 10.83
CA PHE A 39 22.68 3.77 9.51
C PHE A 39 21.70 4.93 9.36
N ILE A 40 22.09 5.92 8.57
CA ILE A 40 21.28 7.07 8.21
C ILE A 40 20.59 6.77 6.88
N PHE A 41 19.26 6.86 6.88
CA PHE A 41 18.46 6.38 5.77
C PHE A 41 17.40 7.41 5.38
N SER A 42 17.42 7.84 4.12
CA SER A 42 16.44 8.77 3.55
C SER A 42 15.41 8.03 2.70
N ASP A 43 14.36 8.73 2.28
CA ASP A 43 13.21 8.17 1.57
C ASP A 43 12.98 8.95 0.28
N ASP A 44 13.14 8.30 -0.87
CA ASP A 44 13.08 8.91 -2.21
C ASP A 44 14.22 9.90 -2.55
N HIS A 45 15.46 9.66 -2.09
CA HIS A 45 16.60 10.55 -2.37
C HIS A 45 17.37 10.14 -3.64
N ALA A 46 17.30 10.97 -4.68
CA ALA A 46 17.94 10.77 -5.98
C ALA A 46 19.46 10.95 -5.87
N LEU A 47 20.22 10.10 -6.56
CA LEU A 47 21.69 10.18 -6.60
C LEU A 47 22.17 11.54 -7.08
N ARG A 48 21.52 12.08 -8.12
CA ARG A 48 21.90 13.38 -8.68
C ARG A 48 21.59 14.56 -7.75
N ALA A 49 20.88 14.39 -6.64
CA ALA A 49 20.68 15.47 -5.66
C ALA A 49 21.75 15.47 -4.56
N ILE A 50 22.75 14.59 -4.67
CA ILE A 50 23.87 14.46 -3.74
C ILE A 50 25.16 14.88 -4.45
N GLY A 51 25.88 15.84 -3.86
CA GLY A 51 27.09 16.44 -4.41
C GLY A 51 28.18 15.42 -4.76
N ALA A 52 28.37 14.40 -3.92
CA ALA A 52 29.37 13.34 -4.11
C ALA A 52 29.19 12.52 -5.40
N TYR A 53 27.98 12.47 -5.97
CA TYR A 53 27.73 11.80 -7.26
C TYR A 53 27.98 12.70 -8.47
N GLY A 54 28.32 13.98 -8.26
CA GLY A 54 28.91 14.85 -9.28
C GLY A 54 27.97 15.38 -10.36
N SER A 55 26.66 15.43 -10.10
CA SER A 55 25.67 15.94 -11.06
C SER A 55 25.70 17.46 -11.26
N GLY A 56 26.27 18.20 -10.31
CA GLY A 56 26.20 19.67 -10.25
C GLY A 56 24.82 20.24 -9.88
N LEU A 57 23.83 19.40 -9.54
CA LEU A 57 22.47 19.84 -9.21
C LEU A 57 22.36 20.50 -7.84
N ASN A 58 23.14 20.00 -6.88
CA ASN A 58 23.04 20.36 -5.47
C ASN A 58 24.40 20.19 -4.76
N GLU A 59 24.55 20.86 -3.63
CA GLU A 59 25.67 20.67 -2.71
C GLU A 59 25.18 19.99 -1.43
N THR A 60 25.88 18.95 -0.99
CA THR A 60 25.56 18.20 0.23
C THR A 60 26.82 17.96 1.05
N PRO A 61 27.44 19.02 1.61
CA PRO A 61 28.78 18.94 2.18
C PRO A 61 28.94 17.89 3.28
N ASN A 62 27.91 17.63 4.08
CA ASN A 62 27.98 16.66 5.18
C ASN A 62 27.77 15.21 4.72
N ILE A 63 26.90 14.99 3.74
CA ILE A 63 26.77 13.69 3.08
C ILE A 63 28.06 13.39 2.28
N ASP A 64 28.60 14.39 1.59
CA ASP A 64 29.86 14.30 0.85
C ASP A 64 31.04 14.02 1.77
N ARG A 65 30.98 14.49 3.02
CA ARG A 65 31.96 14.19 4.06
C ARG A 65 32.05 12.69 4.35
N ILE A 66 30.93 11.95 4.34
CA ILE A 66 30.93 10.49 4.48
C ILE A 66 31.69 9.82 3.32
N ALA A 67 31.47 10.29 2.09
CA ALA A 67 32.20 9.80 0.92
C ALA A 67 33.70 10.15 0.98
N LYS A 68 34.04 11.41 1.29
CA LYS A 68 35.42 11.90 1.33
C LYS A 68 36.25 11.21 2.42
N GLU A 69 35.67 10.99 3.58
CA GLU A 69 36.33 10.32 4.72
C GLU A 69 36.21 8.79 4.68
N GLY A 70 35.59 8.23 3.64
CA GLY A 70 35.38 6.80 3.48
C GLY A 70 35.22 6.39 2.02
N ALA A 71 34.11 5.74 1.71
CA ALA A 71 33.82 5.17 0.40
C ALA A 71 32.50 5.69 -0.19
N LEU A 72 32.54 5.99 -1.49
CA LEU A 72 31.39 6.22 -2.37
C LEU A 72 31.15 4.99 -3.23
N PHE A 73 29.96 4.40 -3.15
CA PHE A 73 29.56 3.27 -3.99
C PHE A 73 28.81 3.78 -5.21
N THR A 74 29.39 3.60 -6.40
CA THR A 74 28.81 4.13 -7.65
C THR A 74 27.85 3.16 -8.34
N ARG A 75 27.72 1.94 -7.80
CA ARG A 75 26.92 0.83 -8.36
C ARG A 75 26.19 0.07 -7.26
N SER A 76 25.37 0.80 -6.49
CA SER A 76 24.49 0.25 -5.46
C SER A 76 23.05 0.23 -5.96
N TYR A 77 22.33 -0.87 -5.74
CA TYR A 77 21.01 -1.09 -6.33
C TYR A 77 19.98 -1.58 -5.32
N CYS A 78 18.70 -1.25 -5.53
CA CYS A 78 17.60 -1.87 -4.80
C CYS A 78 17.15 -3.18 -5.47
N THR A 79 16.49 -4.05 -4.72
CA THR A 79 15.81 -5.26 -5.22
C THR A 79 14.48 -4.98 -5.89
N ASN A 80 13.78 -3.95 -5.41
CA ASN A 80 12.45 -3.51 -5.81
C ASN A 80 12.32 -2.05 -5.37
N SER A 81 12.17 -1.13 -6.32
CA SER A 81 12.27 0.32 -6.08
C SER A 81 10.96 0.90 -5.52
N ILE A 82 10.59 0.42 -4.34
CA ILE A 82 9.43 0.82 -3.53
C ILE A 82 9.79 0.72 -2.04
N CYS A 83 9.22 1.63 -1.23
CA CYS A 83 9.53 1.79 0.19
C CYS A 83 9.45 0.49 1.02
N CYS A 84 8.30 -0.20 1.11
CA CYS A 84 8.17 -1.39 1.96
C CYS A 84 9.11 -2.53 1.50
N PRO A 85 9.12 -2.94 0.22
CA PRO A 85 10.00 -3.99 -0.28
C PRO A 85 11.49 -3.72 -0.05
N SER A 86 11.95 -2.48 -0.28
CA SER A 86 13.35 -2.12 -0.06
C SER A 86 13.74 -2.21 1.42
N ARG A 87 12.90 -1.66 2.33
CA ARG A 87 13.12 -1.72 3.78
C ARG A 87 13.14 -3.15 4.30
N ALA A 88 12.21 -3.99 3.84
CA ALA A 88 12.18 -5.42 4.17
C ALA A 88 13.43 -6.16 3.66
N SER A 89 13.90 -5.83 2.45
CA SER A 89 15.11 -6.44 1.87
C SER A 89 16.37 -6.11 2.68
N ILE A 90 16.47 -4.87 3.18
CA ILE A 90 17.58 -4.44 4.05
C ILE A 90 17.56 -5.19 5.39
N LEU A 91 16.40 -5.32 6.04
CA LEU A 91 16.30 -5.98 7.34
C LEU A 91 16.58 -7.48 7.29
N THR A 92 16.15 -8.13 6.21
CA THR A 92 16.20 -9.59 6.07
C THR A 92 17.43 -10.07 5.29
N GLY A 93 18.02 -9.22 4.46
CA GLY A 93 19.04 -9.61 3.49
C GLY A 93 18.52 -10.53 2.38
N LYS A 94 17.22 -10.46 2.07
CA LYS A 94 16.51 -11.33 1.13
C LYS A 94 15.72 -10.52 0.10
N HIS A 95 15.55 -11.05 -1.10
CA HIS A 95 14.64 -10.50 -2.10
C HIS A 95 13.17 -10.61 -1.65
N SER A 96 12.31 -9.76 -2.24
CA SER A 96 10.88 -9.64 -1.89
C SER A 96 10.09 -10.95 -1.90
N HIS A 97 10.29 -11.83 -2.89
CA HIS A 97 9.62 -13.12 -2.94
C HIS A 97 10.02 -14.06 -1.79
N LYS A 98 11.19 -13.86 -1.18
CA LYS A 98 11.66 -14.66 -0.03
C LYS A 98 11.29 -14.04 1.32
N ASN A 99 11.19 -12.71 1.41
CA ASN A 99 10.79 -12.03 2.65
C ASN A 99 9.27 -11.77 2.77
N GLY A 100 8.51 -11.96 1.69
CA GLY A 100 7.05 -11.81 1.63
C GLY A 100 6.55 -10.39 1.37
N VAL A 101 7.43 -9.39 1.30
CA VAL A 101 7.08 -7.97 1.10
C VAL A 101 7.36 -7.56 -0.35
N THR A 102 6.34 -7.71 -1.19
CA THR A 102 6.41 -7.46 -2.65
C THR A 102 5.88 -6.09 -3.07
N ARG A 103 5.05 -5.46 -2.25
CA ARG A 103 4.46 -4.13 -2.51
C ARG A 103 4.27 -3.34 -1.23
N ASN A 104 3.96 -2.05 -1.36
CA ASN A 104 3.54 -1.25 -0.21
C ASN A 104 2.24 -1.83 0.38
N GLY A 105 2.22 -2.01 1.70
CA GLY A 105 1.09 -2.61 2.42
C GLY A 105 1.04 -4.14 2.41
N SER A 106 2.02 -4.83 1.81
CA SER A 106 2.18 -6.28 2.01
C SER A 106 2.24 -6.62 3.51
N PRO A 107 1.72 -7.78 3.93
CA PRO A 107 1.93 -8.28 5.29
C PRO A 107 3.43 -8.35 5.61
N TRP A 108 3.77 -8.03 6.86
CA TRP A 108 5.11 -8.20 7.40
C TRP A 108 5.04 -9.30 8.47
N THR A 109 5.84 -10.35 8.30
CA THR A 109 5.96 -11.44 9.27
C THR A 109 7.18 -11.17 10.14
N SER A 110 6.96 -10.81 11.41
CA SER A 110 8.04 -10.46 12.34
C SER A 110 8.86 -11.68 12.79
N ASP A 111 8.31 -12.90 12.73
CA ASP A 111 9.00 -14.12 13.18
C ASP A 111 10.18 -14.55 12.27
N GLN A 112 10.28 -13.97 11.08
CA GLN A 112 11.38 -14.27 10.16
C GLN A 112 12.71 -13.70 10.66
N PHE A 113 13.81 -14.16 10.06
CA PHE A 113 15.13 -13.59 10.33
C PHE A 113 15.20 -12.10 9.97
N VAL A 114 15.72 -11.31 10.90
CA VAL A 114 16.16 -9.93 10.68
C VAL A 114 17.52 -9.70 11.35
N PHE A 115 18.40 -8.93 10.70
CA PHE A 115 19.77 -8.76 11.18
C PHE A 115 19.86 -8.04 12.54
N THR A 116 18.94 -7.11 12.81
CA THR A 116 18.91 -6.30 14.04
C THR A 116 18.65 -7.16 15.27
N ARG A 117 17.74 -8.14 15.17
CA ARG A 117 17.53 -9.15 16.23
C ARG A 117 18.78 -10.00 16.46
N ALA A 118 19.50 -10.36 15.39
CA ALA A 118 20.75 -11.10 15.51
C ALA A 118 21.86 -10.28 16.19
N LEU A 119 21.96 -8.98 15.86
CA LEU A 119 22.84 -8.04 16.55
C LEU A 119 22.48 -7.90 18.03
N SER A 120 21.20 -7.70 18.36
CA SER A 120 20.71 -7.63 19.74
C SER A 120 21.11 -8.86 20.55
N ARG A 121 20.88 -10.06 20.00
CA ARG A 121 21.29 -11.34 20.62
C ARG A 121 22.81 -11.48 20.81
N SER A 122 23.62 -10.75 20.06
CA SER A 122 25.08 -10.74 20.19
C SER A 122 25.60 -9.72 21.22
N GLY A 123 24.72 -8.89 21.79
CA GLY A 123 25.05 -7.88 22.80
C GLY A 123 25.04 -6.43 22.30
N TYR A 124 24.58 -6.17 21.07
CA TYR A 124 24.33 -4.79 20.62
C TYR A 124 23.02 -4.27 21.21
N GLN A 125 22.95 -2.96 21.42
CA GLN A 125 21.66 -2.26 21.58
C GLN A 125 21.19 -1.78 20.21
N THR A 126 19.98 -2.15 19.81
CA THR A 126 19.45 -1.84 18.48
C THR A 126 18.27 -0.89 18.55
N ALA A 127 18.28 0.13 17.70
CA ALA A 127 17.18 1.08 17.60
C ALA A 127 16.80 1.46 16.17
N VAL A 128 15.52 1.75 15.97
CA VAL A 128 15.00 2.46 14.80
C VAL A 128 14.20 3.68 15.22
N ILE A 129 14.55 4.84 14.70
CA ILE A 129 13.84 6.09 14.95
C ILE A 129 13.51 6.76 13.61
N GLY A 130 12.23 7.09 13.42
CA GLY A 130 11.73 7.71 12.19
C GLY A 130 10.85 6.79 11.36
N LYS A 131 11.03 6.73 10.04
CA LYS A 131 10.13 5.99 9.13
C LYS A 131 10.35 4.47 9.24
N TRP A 132 9.31 3.71 9.58
CA TRP A 132 9.30 2.23 9.56
C TRP A 132 8.71 1.69 8.27
N HIS A 133 7.45 2.06 8.02
CA HIS A 133 6.70 1.76 6.81
C HIS A 133 6.46 0.27 6.48
N LEU A 134 6.80 -0.68 7.34
CA LEU A 134 6.30 -2.06 7.21
C LEU A 134 4.96 -2.20 7.96
N ARG A 135 4.12 -3.16 7.58
CA ARG A 135 2.79 -3.33 8.17
C ARG A 135 2.92 -3.75 9.64
N GLY A 136 2.20 -3.07 10.52
CA GLY A 136 2.28 -3.29 11.97
C GLY A 136 3.48 -2.59 12.61
N TRP A 137 3.59 -2.72 13.93
CA TRP A 137 4.71 -2.19 14.70
C TRP A 137 5.75 -3.28 14.95
N PRO A 138 7.05 -2.94 15.07
CA PRO A 138 8.06 -3.91 15.45
C PRO A 138 7.68 -4.60 16.77
N THR A 139 7.79 -5.92 16.80
CA THR A 139 7.53 -6.73 18.00
C THR A 139 8.83 -6.98 18.76
N ASN A 140 9.84 -7.51 18.07
CA ASN A 140 11.14 -7.89 18.63
C ASN A 140 12.29 -7.75 17.62
N GLU A 141 12.08 -6.98 16.54
CA GLU A 141 13.12 -6.65 15.56
C GLU A 141 14.14 -5.66 16.14
N PHE A 142 13.76 -4.84 17.12
CA PHE A 142 14.62 -3.84 17.75
C PHE A 142 14.42 -3.81 19.27
N ASP A 143 15.47 -3.45 20.02
CA ASP A 143 15.41 -3.22 21.46
C ASP A 143 14.73 -1.89 21.81
N HIS A 144 14.76 -0.94 20.88
CA HIS A 144 14.05 0.33 20.99
C HIS A 144 13.50 0.77 19.64
N TRP A 145 12.29 1.32 19.63
CA TRP A 145 11.77 1.98 18.44
C TRP A 145 10.89 3.19 18.77
N LYS A 146 10.95 4.21 17.92
CA LYS A 146 10.09 5.39 17.95
C LYS A 146 9.80 5.83 16.52
N LEU A 147 8.60 5.53 16.05
CA LEU A 147 8.30 5.45 14.62
C LEU A 147 7.30 6.50 14.18
N LEU A 148 7.51 7.12 13.02
CA LEU A 148 6.56 8.08 12.45
C LEU A 148 5.17 7.43 12.31
N ALA A 149 4.16 8.11 12.86
CA ALA A 149 2.75 7.76 12.77
C ALA A 149 2.01 8.72 11.84
N GLY A 150 0.76 8.38 11.51
CA GLY A 150 -0.08 9.16 10.59
C GLY A 150 0.28 8.96 9.11
N ALA A 151 -0.60 9.44 8.23
CA ALA A 151 -0.46 9.34 6.77
C ALA A 151 -0.12 7.92 6.26
N GLY A 152 -0.72 6.87 6.83
CA GLY A 152 -0.44 5.48 6.47
C GLY A 152 0.98 5.02 6.84
N GLY A 153 1.59 5.58 7.89
CA GLY A 153 2.96 5.29 8.31
C GLY A 153 4.03 6.01 7.49
N GLN A 154 3.65 7.02 6.70
CA GLN A 154 4.58 7.89 5.98
C GLN A 154 5.11 9.04 6.85
N GLY A 155 4.37 9.41 7.90
CA GLY A 155 4.66 10.56 8.74
C GLY A 155 4.39 11.92 8.08
N HIS A 156 4.52 12.97 8.89
CA HIS A 156 4.33 14.37 8.50
C HIS A 156 5.64 15.15 8.64
N TYR A 157 5.84 16.18 7.79
CA TYR A 157 7.04 17.02 7.84
C TYR A 157 7.09 17.96 9.03
N TYR A 158 5.95 18.55 9.41
CA TYR A 158 5.85 19.47 10.53
C TYR A 158 5.08 18.84 11.67
N ASN A 159 5.61 19.05 12.87
CA ASN A 159 5.07 18.58 14.14
C ASN A 159 4.69 17.09 14.07
N PRO A 160 5.64 16.21 13.70
CA PRO A 160 5.39 14.80 13.45
C PRO A 160 4.81 14.07 14.67
N GLU A 161 3.91 13.14 14.39
CA GLU A 161 3.44 12.15 15.35
C GLU A 161 4.35 10.91 15.30
N PHE A 162 4.60 10.33 16.47
CA PHE A 162 5.36 9.10 16.64
C PHE A 162 4.55 8.09 17.44
N GLN A 163 4.58 6.84 16.99
CA GLN A 163 4.25 5.68 17.81
C GLN A 163 5.51 5.28 18.61
N CYS A 164 5.36 5.20 19.92
CA CYS A 164 6.42 4.80 20.86
C CYS A 164 6.28 3.31 21.23
N MET A 165 7.41 2.70 21.60
CA MET A 165 7.49 1.28 21.97
C MET A 165 6.66 0.91 23.20
N ASP A 166 6.40 1.86 24.10
CA ASP A 166 5.53 1.66 25.27
C ASP A 166 4.03 1.69 24.94
N GLY A 167 3.68 1.83 23.66
CA GLY A 167 2.31 1.91 23.18
C GLY A 167 1.75 3.33 23.10
N SER A 168 2.47 4.34 23.61
CA SER A 168 2.03 5.73 23.56
C SER A 168 2.19 6.34 22.16
N THR A 169 1.42 7.39 21.90
CA THR A 169 1.59 8.24 20.71
C THR A 169 2.01 9.63 21.17
N GLU A 170 3.09 10.16 20.58
CA GLU A 170 3.64 11.46 20.90
C GLU A 170 3.68 12.34 19.66
N GLN A 171 3.15 13.57 19.77
CA GLN A 171 3.38 14.60 18.77
C GLN A 171 4.49 15.53 19.25
N ILE A 172 5.53 15.73 18.45
CA ILE A 172 6.68 16.57 18.81
C ILE A 172 6.70 17.79 17.90
N GLU A 173 6.66 19.00 18.47
CA GLU A 173 6.80 20.24 17.71
C GLU A 173 8.19 20.33 17.06
N GLY A 174 8.22 20.66 15.77
CA GLY A 174 9.46 20.81 15.01
C GLY A 174 9.35 20.27 13.59
N TYR A 175 10.48 20.26 12.89
CA TYR A 175 10.59 19.68 11.56
C TYR A 175 11.06 18.22 11.67
N SER A 176 10.42 17.31 10.93
CA SER A 176 10.56 15.86 11.10
C SER A 176 12.00 15.38 11.02
N THR A 177 12.80 15.88 10.08
CA THR A 177 14.22 15.51 9.94
C THR A 177 15.05 15.94 11.16
N ASP A 178 14.75 17.11 11.72
CA ASP A 178 15.42 17.64 12.91
C ASP A 178 15.03 16.82 14.14
N VAL A 179 13.73 16.59 14.33
CA VAL A 179 13.19 15.82 15.46
C VAL A 179 13.73 14.38 15.47
N ILE A 180 13.74 13.69 14.31
CA ILE A 180 14.29 12.34 14.22
C ILE A 180 15.77 12.32 14.61
N THR A 181 16.53 13.34 14.20
CA THR A 181 17.95 13.48 14.53
C THR A 181 18.17 13.72 16.00
N ASP A 182 17.37 14.60 16.62
CA ASP A 182 17.44 14.89 18.05
C ASP A 182 17.17 13.64 18.90
N GLN A 183 16.11 12.90 18.55
CA GLN A 183 15.76 11.66 19.23
C GLN A 183 16.84 10.59 19.04
N SER A 184 17.45 10.50 17.85
CA SER A 184 18.53 9.56 17.55
C SER A 184 19.81 9.86 18.34
N ILE A 185 20.25 11.12 18.36
CA ILE A 185 21.41 11.56 19.16
C ILE A 185 21.15 11.35 20.65
N ALA A 186 19.96 11.68 21.15
CA ALA A 186 19.59 11.46 22.54
C ALA A 186 19.68 9.99 22.94
N TRP A 187 19.16 9.09 22.09
CA TRP A 187 19.25 7.65 22.32
C TRP A 187 20.70 7.15 22.26
N MET A 188 21.47 7.53 21.24
CA MET A 188 22.87 7.11 21.10
C MET A 188 23.74 7.60 22.27
N LYS A 189 23.52 8.82 22.76
CA LYS A 189 24.19 9.36 23.95
C LYS A 189 23.94 8.52 25.19
N LYS A 190 22.71 8.02 25.37
CA LYS A 190 22.38 7.11 26.48
C LYS A 190 23.15 5.79 26.37
N GLN A 191 23.19 5.19 25.17
CA GLN A 191 23.89 3.91 24.98
C GLN A 191 25.41 4.05 25.14
N HIS A 192 25.98 5.11 24.59
CA HIS A 192 27.39 5.44 24.76
C HIS A 192 27.76 5.58 26.24
N THR A 193 26.95 6.31 27.02
CA THR A 193 27.16 6.49 28.47
C THR A 193 27.10 5.16 29.24
N ALA A 194 26.29 4.21 28.77
CA ALA A 194 26.19 2.87 29.35
C ALA A 194 27.31 1.91 28.88
N GLY A 195 28.22 2.34 27.99
CA GLY A 195 29.31 1.52 27.48
C GLY A 195 28.89 0.36 26.57
N GLN A 196 27.67 0.38 26.04
CA GLN A 196 27.14 -0.69 25.18
C GLN A 196 27.42 -0.39 23.69
N PRO A 197 27.86 -1.36 22.88
CA PRO A 197 27.89 -1.18 21.44
C PRO A 197 26.47 -1.05 20.91
N PHE A 198 26.25 -0.16 19.95
CA PHE A 198 24.91 0.12 19.44
C PHE A 198 24.80 0.09 17.91
N MET A 199 23.59 -0.22 17.43
CA MET A 199 23.16 -0.03 16.05
C MET A 199 21.96 0.92 16.03
N MET A 200 22.15 2.10 15.43
CA MET A 200 21.11 3.10 15.23
C MET A 200 20.68 3.12 13.77
N MET A 201 19.40 2.85 13.50
CA MET A 201 18.74 3.16 12.23
C MET A 201 17.99 4.49 12.34
N CYS A 202 18.61 5.58 11.90
CA CYS A 202 18.03 6.92 11.82
C CYS A 202 17.36 7.10 10.45
N GLN A 203 16.02 7.05 10.39
CA GLN A 203 15.29 6.94 9.13
C GLN A 203 14.40 8.14 8.85
N PHE A 204 14.78 9.00 7.93
CA PHE A 204 14.03 10.20 7.58
C PHE A 204 12.81 9.92 6.68
N LYS A 205 11.81 10.78 6.80
CA LYS A 205 10.72 10.93 5.80
C LYS A 205 11.21 11.63 4.54
N ALA A 206 12.13 12.58 4.69
CA ALA A 206 12.56 13.42 3.58
C ALA A 206 13.42 12.61 2.58
N PRO A 207 13.40 12.96 1.27
CA PRO A 207 12.57 13.99 0.61
C PRO A 207 11.25 13.48 -0.03
N HIS A 208 10.55 12.53 0.60
CA HIS A 208 9.27 11.97 0.09
C HIS A 208 8.14 13.00 0.02
N ILE A 209 7.16 12.81 -0.88
CA ILE A 209 5.96 13.67 -1.02
C ILE A 209 5.14 13.76 0.30
N HIS A 210 4.50 14.89 0.65
CA HIS A 210 4.49 16.23 0.04
C HIS A 210 5.73 17.03 0.48
N ARG A 211 6.61 17.39 -0.46
CA ARG A 211 7.92 18.01 -0.22
C ARG A 211 7.74 19.43 0.31
N ILE A 212 7.97 19.61 1.60
CA ILE A 212 7.86 20.91 2.25
C ILE A 212 9.17 21.13 3.02
N PRO A 213 10.09 21.98 2.52
CA PRO A 213 11.33 22.32 3.21
C PRO A 213 11.08 22.95 4.58
N PRO A 214 12.03 22.88 5.53
CA PRO A 214 11.96 23.71 6.72
C PRO A 214 12.14 25.19 6.34
N PRO A 215 11.69 26.16 7.17
CA PRO A 215 11.74 27.58 6.81
C PRO A 215 13.14 28.10 6.45
N ARG A 216 14.19 27.49 7.01
CA ARG A 216 15.59 27.85 6.75
C ARG A 216 16.12 27.44 5.37
N HIS A 217 15.36 26.65 4.61
CA HIS A 217 15.74 26.12 3.29
C HIS A 217 14.65 26.31 2.22
N MET A 218 13.60 27.08 2.51
CA MET A 218 12.55 27.37 1.52
C MET A 218 13.04 28.28 0.39
N ASP A 219 14.05 29.11 0.66
CA ASP A 219 14.64 30.12 -0.24
C ASP A 219 15.99 29.68 -0.83
N ILE A 220 16.39 28.41 -0.65
CA ILE A 220 17.72 27.91 -1.04
C ILE A 220 18.02 28.05 -2.56
N CYS A 221 16.96 28.17 -3.37
CA CYS A 221 17.06 28.36 -4.81
C CYS A 221 16.40 29.67 -5.29
N ASP A 222 16.17 30.63 -4.39
CA ASP A 222 15.57 31.91 -4.78
C ASP A 222 16.47 32.67 -5.77
N GLY A 223 15.84 33.27 -6.78
CA GLY A 223 16.53 34.03 -7.81
C GLY A 223 17.36 33.22 -8.81
N ARG A 224 17.34 31.88 -8.74
CA ARG A 224 18.03 31.00 -9.71
C ARG A 224 17.17 29.83 -10.17
N ASP A 225 17.36 29.42 -11.42
CA ASP A 225 16.76 28.20 -11.96
C ASP A 225 17.66 27.00 -11.73
N VAL A 226 17.04 25.85 -11.50
CA VAL A 226 17.73 24.56 -11.39
C VAL A 226 17.89 23.98 -12.80
N PRO A 227 19.07 23.42 -13.16
CA PRO A 227 19.30 22.85 -14.48
C PRO A 227 18.29 21.76 -14.82
N GLU A 228 17.66 21.83 -16.00
CA GLU A 228 16.77 20.78 -16.52
C GLU A 228 17.57 19.59 -17.06
N PRO A 229 17.13 18.34 -16.87
CA PRO A 229 17.70 17.22 -17.61
C PRO A 229 17.36 17.32 -19.10
N ASP A 230 18.28 16.89 -19.96
CA ASP A 230 18.06 16.85 -21.42
C ASP A 230 16.83 16.00 -21.78
N THR A 231 16.51 15.02 -20.93
CA THR A 231 15.37 14.11 -21.06
C THR A 231 14.08 14.63 -20.41
N LEU A 232 13.99 15.92 -20.04
CA LEU A 232 12.79 16.46 -19.39
C LEU A 232 11.54 16.35 -20.28
N PHE A 233 11.72 16.51 -21.59
CA PHE A 233 10.65 16.43 -22.60
C PHE A 233 10.83 15.21 -23.51
N ASP A 234 11.14 14.08 -22.90
CA ASP A 234 11.25 12.79 -23.56
C ASP A 234 9.96 12.39 -24.31
N ASP A 235 10.11 11.76 -25.46
CA ASP A 235 9.00 11.34 -26.35
C ASP A 235 8.69 9.83 -26.27
N TYR A 236 9.46 9.09 -25.48
CA TYR A 236 9.31 7.64 -25.24
C TYR A 236 9.52 6.76 -26.47
N GLN A 237 9.94 7.31 -27.61
CA GLN A 237 10.12 6.51 -28.82
C GLN A 237 11.22 5.46 -28.65
N GLY A 238 10.95 4.26 -29.14
CA GLY A 238 11.90 3.14 -29.09
C GLY A 238 11.98 2.43 -27.74
N ARG A 239 11.00 2.64 -26.86
CA ARG A 239 10.79 1.92 -25.59
C ARG A 239 9.42 1.25 -25.56
N THR A 240 9.17 0.50 -24.50
CA THR A 240 7.90 -0.16 -24.19
C THR A 240 6.77 0.86 -24.13
N HIS A 241 5.58 0.48 -24.58
CA HIS A 241 4.41 1.34 -24.57
C HIS A 241 4.04 1.83 -23.14
N TYR A 242 4.41 1.04 -22.11
CA TYR A 242 4.20 1.41 -20.72
C TYR A 242 4.95 2.70 -20.32
N ALA A 243 6.07 3.03 -20.96
CA ALA A 243 6.78 4.29 -20.70
C ALA A 243 5.93 5.50 -21.12
N GLU A 244 5.30 5.44 -22.30
CA GLU A 244 4.42 6.50 -22.78
C GLU A 244 3.18 6.64 -21.88
N THR A 245 2.56 5.53 -21.48
CA THR A 245 1.29 5.55 -20.78
C THR A 245 1.40 5.66 -19.25
N CYS A 246 2.61 5.70 -18.69
CA CYS A 246 2.84 5.79 -17.25
C CYS A 246 2.30 7.10 -16.64
N TRP A 247 1.69 7.01 -15.46
CA TRP A 247 1.05 8.14 -14.77
C TRP A 247 1.97 8.93 -13.83
N MET A 248 3.25 8.55 -13.72
CA MET A 248 4.23 9.24 -12.87
C MET A 248 4.76 10.55 -13.50
N ARG A 249 3.95 11.20 -14.33
CA ARG A 249 4.31 12.43 -15.05
C ARG A 249 4.53 13.57 -14.07
N LEU A 250 5.71 14.17 -14.11
CA LEU A 250 6.04 15.38 -13.34
C LEU A 250 5.04 16.49 -13.66
N PHE A 251 4.75 16.69 -14.95
CA PHE A 251 3.84 17.74 -15.42
C PHE A 251 2.38 17.54 -14.99
N GLY A 252 2.01 16.30 -14.62
CA GLY A 252 0.68 15.97 -14.08
C GLY A 252 0.49 16.37 -12.61
N MET A 253 1.53 16.85 -11.91
CA MET A 253 1.42 17.23 -10.50
C MET A 253 0.37 18.32 -10.27
N GLN A 254 -0.42 18.12 -9.21
CA GLN A 254 -1.42 19.07 -8.77
C GLN A 254 -0.78 20.22 -7.98
N GLU A 255 -1.41 21.39 -8.00
CA GLU A 255 -0.88 22.62 -7.41
C GLU A 255 -0.51 22.48 -5.93
N HIS A 256 -1.32 21.80 -5.12
CA HIS A 256 -1.04 21.58 -3.72
C HIS A 256 0.16 20.65 -3.45
N ILE A 257 0.57 19.83 -4.42
CA ILE A 257 1.82 19.03 -4.34
C ILE A 257 3.05 19.93 -4.48
N LEU A 258 2.90 21.04 -5.20
CA LEU A 258 3.94 22.02 -5.52
C LEU A 258 3.91 23.21 -4.54
N ASN A 259 3.25 23.06 -3.39
CA ASN A 259 3.06 24.12 -2.39
C ASN A 259 2.41 25.40 -2.96
N ILE A 260 1.61 25.27 -4.04
CA ILE A 260 0.79 26.35 -4.59
C ILE A 260 -0.55 26.31 -3.86
N THR A 261 -0.64 27.02 -2.73
CA THR A 261 -1.80 27.04 -1.84
C THR A 261 -2.57 28.35 -1.99
N PRO A 262 -3.89 28.40 -1.75
CA PRO A 262 -4.62 29.67 -1.64
C PRO A 262 -3.96 30.63 -0.63
N PRO A 263 -4.18 31.95 -0.74
CA PRO A 263 -3.66 32.92 0.23
C PRO A 263 -4.05 32.58 1.67
N ALA A 264 -3.26 33.04 2.64
CA ALA A 264 -3.54 32.87 4.06
C ALA A 264 -5.01 33.19 4.41
N GLY A 265 -5.69 32.24 5.06
CA GLY A 265 -7.10 32.37 5.46
C GLY A 265 -8.14 32.07 4.37
N GLN A 266 -7.72 31.71 3.15
CA GLN A 266 -8.61 31.37 2.02
C GLN A 266 -8.65 29.86 1.69
N TYR A 267 -8.26 29.01 2.62
CA TYR A 267 -8.28 27.55 2.48
C TYR A 267 -8.93 26.89 3.70
N ASP A 268 -9.54 25.72 3.49
CA ASP A 268 -10.09 24.89 4.57
C ASP A 268 -9.09 23.77 4.90
N MET A 269 -8.49 23.83 6.10
CA MET A 269 -7.51 22.83 6.56
C MET A 269 -8.11 21.44 6.79
N ASN A 270 -9.44 21.29 6.72
CA ASN A 270 -10.08 19.96 6.71
C ASN A 270 -10.01 19.27 5.34
N GLN A 271 -9.80 20.04 4.26
CA GLN A 271 -9.60 19.49 2.92
C GLN A 271 -8.27 18.77 2.84
N ARG A 272 -8.28 17.56 2.26
CA ARG A 272 -7.13 16.65 2.22
C ARG A 272 -5.87 17.33 1.67
N GLU A 273 -6.03 18.18 0.67
CA GLU A 273 -5.00 18.91 -0.04
C GLU A 273 -4.24 19.90 0.85
N PHE A 274 -4.89 20.43 1.89
CA PHE A 274 -4.36 21.49 2.77
C PHE A 274 -4.18 21.05 4.23
N GLN A 275 -4.46 19.79 4.55
CA GLN A 275 -4.29 19.24 5.91
C GLN A 275 -2.86 19.41 6.46
N PHE A 276 -1.85 19.46 5.59
CA PHE A 276 -0.46 19.66 6.03
C PHE A 276 -0.24 21.04 6.68
N LEU A 277 -0.96 22.09 6.24
CA LEU A 277 -0.91 23.42 6.87
C LEU A 277 -1.52 23.40 8.27
N GLY A 278 -2.54 22.57 8.47
CA GLY A 278 -3.16 22.34 9.78
C GLY A 278 -2.22 21.72 10.82
N ARG A 279 -1.14 21.06 10.36
CA ARG A 279 -0.11 20.49 11.26
C ARG A 279 0.85 21.53 11.79
N MET A 280 1.08 22.61 11.06
CA MET A 280 2.06 23.64 11.42
C MET A 280 1.57 24.48 12.62
N THR A 281 2.49 25.03 13.42
CA THR A 281 2.17 26.10 14.37
C THR A 281 1.87 27.39 13.60
N GLN A 282 1.32 28.41 14.27
CA GLN A 282 1.07 29.69 13.60
C GLN A 282 2.36 30.29 13.02
N ALA A 283 3.45 30.29 13.80
CA ALA A 283 4.74 30.81 13.34
C ALA A 283 5.31 30.03 12.13
N GLN A 284 5.14 28.70 12.12
CA GLN A 284 5.54 27.84 10.98
C GLN A 284 4.69 28.14 9.74
N ARG A 285 3.37 28.30 9.87
CA ARG A 285 2.48 28.69 8.77
C ARG A 285 2.81 30.09 8.24
N ASP A 286 3.07 31.04 9.13
CA ASP A 286 3.41 32.40 8.72
C ASP A 286 4.73 32.41 7.94
N ALA A 287 5.70 31.56 8.32
CA ALA A 287 6.93 31.38 7.55
C ALA A 287 6.66 30.75 6.18
N PHE A 288 5.86 29.68 6.12
CA PHE A 288 5.44 29.07 4.86
C PHE A 288 4.80 30.09 3.91
N HIS A 289 3.83 30.87 4.39
CA HIS A 289 3.16 31.89 3.57
C HIS A 289 4.10 33.01 3.13
N ARG A 290 4.98 33.49 4.02
CA ARG A 290 5.98 34.50 3.64
C ARG A 290 6.89 34.03 2.51
N SER A 291 7.26 32.75 2.49
CA SER A 291 8.12 32.18 1.45
C SER A 291 7.35 31.90 0.15
N TYR A 292 6.15 31.33 0.22
CA TYR A 292 5.47 30.82 -0.98
C TYR A 292 4.43 31.77 -1.60
N ASP A 293 3.79 32.64 -0.82
CA ASP A 293 2.70 33.48 -1.34
C ASP A 293 3.15 34.42 -2.49
N PRO A 294 4.33 35.08 -2.46
CA PRO A 294 4.76 35.94 -3.56
C PRO A 294 4.87 35.21 -4.91
N GLU A 295 5.49 34.02 -4.93
CA GLU A 295 5.61 33.21 -6.14
C GLU A 295 4.26 32.60 -6.54
N ASN A 296 3.40 32.24 -5.57
CA ASN A 296 2.04 31.74 -5.84
C ASN A 296 1.14 32.81 -6.48
N ASP A 297 1.27 34.06 -6.06
CA ASP A 297 0.53 35.19 -6.65
C ASP A 297 1.00 35.48 -8.08
N GLU A 298 2.31 35.43 -8.32
CA GLU A 298 2.87 35.56 -9.67
C GLU A 298 2.41 34.40 -10.58
N TYR A 299 2.41 33.16 -10.08
CA TYR A 299 1.86 32.01 -10.79
C TYR A 299 0.42 32.26 -11.22
N ARG A 300 -0.47 32.68 -10.30
CA ARG A 300 -1.87 32.96 -10.62
C ARG A 300 -2.00 34.07 -11.66
N ARG A 301 -1.20 35.12 -11.54
CA ARG A 301 -1.19 36.25 -12.49
C ARG A 301 -0.78 35.80 -13.89
N LEU A 302 0.28 34.99 -14.01
CA LEU A 302 0.76 34.47 -15.29
C LEU A 302 -0.24 33.48 -15.92
N ARG A 303 -0.87 32.62 -15.09
CA ARG A 303 -1.95 31.71 -15.52
C ARG A 303 -3.15 32.48 -16.04
N ALA A 304 -3.64 33.47 -15.30
CA ALA A 304 -4.78 34.31 -15.70
C ALA A 304 -4.49 35.10 -16.99
N ALA A 305 -3.23 35.45 -17.23
CA ALA A 305 -2.80 36.13 -18.45
C ALA A 305 -2.54 35.19 -19.65
N GLY A 306 -2.75 33.88 -19.52
CA GLY A 306 -2.45 32.89 -20.57
C GLY A 306 -0.95 32.74 -20.89
N LYS A 307 -0.08 33.22 -20.00
CA LYS A 307 1.39 33.20 -20.19
C LYS A 307 2.04 31.91 -19.69
N LEU A 308 1.31 31.10 -18.93
CA LEU A 308 1.81 29.89 -18.30
C LEU A 308 0.96 28.66 -18.68
N GLU A 309 1.14 28.20 -19.92
CA GLU A 309 0.47 27.05 -20.54
C GLU A 309 1.48 26.20 -21.31
N GLY A 310 1.17 24.92 -21.58
CA GLY A 310 2.07 24.00 -22.29
C GLY A 310 3.46 23.92 -21.66
N ARG A 311 4.51 23.92 -22.50
CA ARG A 311 5.92 23.80 -22.04
C ARG A 311 6.33 24.84 -20.99
N PRO A 312 5.97 26.14 -21.09
CA PRO A 312 6.20 27.09 -20.00
C PRO A 312 5.65 26.64 -18.65
N LEU A 313 4.43 26.08 -18.59
CA LEU A 313 3.87 25.54 -17.36
C LEU A 313 4.65 24.31 -16.87
N ASP A 314 5.00 23.42 -17.79
CA ASP A 314 5.74 22.19 -17.48
C ASP A 314 7.10 22.51 -16.84
N ARG A 315 7.83 23.49 -17.41
CA ARG A 315 9.09 24.01 -16.85
C ARG A 315 8.88 24.66 -15.50
N TYR A 316 7.82 25.44 -15.32
CA TYR A 316 7.50 26.04 -14.03
C TYR A 316 7.23 24.97 -12.97
N LYS A 317 6.47 23.92 -13.30
CA LYS A 317 6.23 22.80 -12.38
C LYS A 317 7.52 22.06 -12.03
N TYR A 318 8.41 21.84 -13.00
CA TYR A 318 9.74 21.28 -12.77
C TYR A 318 10.56 22.14 -11.79
N GLN A 319 10.67 23.43 -12.06
CA GLN A 319 11.41 24.35 -11.19
C GLN A 319 10.84 24.33 -9.77
N ARG A 320 9.51 24.43 -9.63
CA ARG A 320 8.86 24.45 -8.32
C ARG A 320 9.08 23.15 -7.54
N PHE A 321 8.83 22.01 -8.19
CA PHE A 321 9.05 20.69 -7.61
C PHE A 321 10.49 20.49 -7.14
N LEU A 322 11.46 20.86 -7.98
CA LEU A 322 12.85 20.54 -7.73
C LEU A 322 13.46 21.46 -6.68
N LYS A 323 13.08 22.73 -6.64
CA LYS A 323 13.51 23.66 -5.58
C LYS A 323 13.06 23.19 -4.20
N ASP A 324 11.78 22.79 -4.08
CA ASP A 324 11.26 22.22 -2.82
C ASP A 324 11.93 20.89 -2.46
N TYR A 325 12.21 20.05 -3.46
CA TYR A 325 12.96 18.82 -3.25
C TYR A 325 14.37 19.08 -2.69
N LEU A 326 15.11 20.01 -3.29
CA LEU A 326 16.47 20.37 -2.85
C LEU A 326 16.47 21.01 -1.46
N GLY A 327 15.46 21.81 -1.11
CA GLY A 327 15.30 22.34 0.25
C GLY A 327 15.08 21.25 1.29
N CYS A 328 14.32 20.20 0.96
CA CYS A 328 14.22 19.01 1.82
C CYS A 328 15.55 18.24 1.93
N VAL A 329 16.31 18.14 0.83
CA VAL A 329 17.64 17.48 0.83
C VAL A 329 18.65 18.24 1.69
N ALA A 330 18.66 19.58 1.62
CA ALA A 330 19.51 20.41 2.47
C ALA A 330 19.24 20.17 3.96
N ALA A 331 17.97 19.98 4.34
CA ALA A 331 17.61 19.62 5.71
C ALA A 331 18.13 18.24 6.14
N ILE A 332 18.23 17.28 5.21
CA ILE A 332 18.88 15.99 5.48
C ILE A 332 20.37 16.19 5.69
N ASP A 333 21.03 16.95 4.81
CA ASP A 333 22.47 17.21 4.90
C ASP A 333 22.86 17.89 6.21
N ASP A 334 22.14 18.93 6.64
CA ASP A 334 22.31 19.56 7.96
C ASP A 334 22.37 18.52 9.08
N ASN A 335 21.40 17.61 9.08
CA ASN A 335 21.21 16.63 10.14
C ASN A 335 22.22 15.48 10.08
N VAL A 336 22.68 15.11 8.88
CA VAL A 336 23.86 14.25 8.74
C VAL A 336 25.07 14.93 9.39
N GLY A 337 25.27 16.23 9.13
CA GLY A 337 26.34 17.02 9.76
C GLY A 337 26.25 17.00 11.28
N ARG A 338 25.05 17.19 11.85
CA ARG A 338 24.83 17.13 13.30
C ARG A 338 25.20 15.76 13.91
N ILE A 339 24.85 14.66 13.24
CA ILE A 339 25.21 13.30 13.70
C ILE A 339 26.72 13.10 13.63
N LEU A 340 27.36 13.47 12.52
CA LEU A 340 28.82 13.32 12.34
C LEU A 340 29.60 14.16 13.36
N ASN A 341 29.21 15.43 13.54
CA ASN A 341 29.85 16.33 14.50
C ASN A 341 29.70 15.80 15.93
N TRP A 342 28.53 15.28 16.30
CA TRP A 342 28.35 14.65 17.60
C TRP A 342 29.29 13.44 17.79
N LEU A 343 29.42 12.57 16.79
CA LEU A 343 30.36 11.43 16.85
C LEU A 343 31.82 11.89 17.02
N ASP A 344 32.24 12.96 16.33
CA ASP A 344 33.58 13.52 16.47
C ASP A 344 33.79 14.13 17.86
N GLU A 345 32.84 14.93 18.34
CA GLU A 345 32.90 15.59 19.65
C GLU A 345 32.95 14.60 20.81
N GLN A 346 32.31 13.43 20.67
CA GLN A 346 32.36 12.35 21.67
C GLN A 346 33.56 11.41 21.49
N GLY A 347 34.43 11.63 20.50
CA GLY A 347 35.56 10.74 20.22
C GLY A 347 35.14 9.33 19.76
N LEU A 348 33.96 9.20 19.16
CA LEU A 348 33.38 7.92 18.72
C LEU A 348 33.67 7.57 17.27
N SER A 349 34.20 8.53 16.48
CA SER A 349 34.37 8.39 15.03
C SER A 349 35.20 7.18 14.61
N GLU A 350 36.31 6.86 15.27
CA GLU A 350 37.15 5.70 14.90
C GLU A 350 36.48 4.36 15.19
N ASN A 351 35.60 4.30 16.21
CA ASN A 351 34.88 3.10 16.61
C ASN A 351 33.44 3.05 16.07
N THR A 352 33.10 3.86 15.07
CA THR A 352 31.74 3.91 14.53
C THR A 352 31.78 3.86 13.01
N ILE A 353 31.12 2.88 12.42
CA ILE A 353 30.79 2.93 11.00
C ILE A 353 29.53 3.78 10.82
N VAL A 354 29.62 4.78 9.95
CA VAL A 354 28.47 5.58 9.50
C VAL A 354 28.16 5.20 8.07
N VAL A 355 26.92 4.79 7.83
CA VAL A 355 26.41 4.43 6.51
C VAL A 355 25.26 5.36 6.15
N TYR A 356 25.33 5.96 4.97
CA TYR A 356 24.24 6.76 4.40
C TYR A 356 23.66 6.08 3.17
N SER A 357 22.34 5.97 3.09
CA SER A 357 21.64 5.44 1.92
C SER A 357 20.24 6.05 1.77
N SER A 358 19.58 5.79 0.63
CA SER A 358 18.12 5.92 0.47
C SER A 358 17.49 4.56 0.19
N ASP A 359 16.18 4.43 0.29
CA ASP A 359 15.46 3.18 0.01
C ASP A 359 15.47 2.79 -1.46
N GLN A 360 15.40 3.78 -2.34
CA GLN A 360 15.60 3.65 -3.77
C GLN A 360 16.11 4.98 -4.32
N GLY A 361 16.47 4.99 -5.61
CA GLY A 361 16.63 6.23 -6.34
C GLY A 361 15.29 6.89 -6.64
N PHE A 362 15.31 7.99 -7.39
CA PHE A 362 14.10 8.77 -7.67
C PHE A 362 14.26 9.60 -8.94
N PHE A 363 13.21 9.66 -9.77
CA PHE A 363 13.16 10.59 -10.89
C PHE A 363 12.95 12.01 -10.39
N THR A 364 13.83 12.92 -10.81
CA THR A 364 13.74 14.34 -10.49
C THR A 364 13.46 15.20 -11.73
N GLY A 365 12.92 14.58 -12.78
CA GLY A 365 12.55 15.21 -14.05
C GLY A 365 13.10 14.46 -15.26
N GLU A 366 13.99 13.49 -15.08
CA GLU A 366 14.38 12.57 -16.15
C GLU A 366 13.15 11.87 -16.71
N HIS A 367 13.14 11.68 -18.02
CA HIS A 367 11.99 11.18 -18.77
C HIS A 367 10.68 11.94 -18.53
N GLY A 368 10.72 13.21 -18.07
CA GLY A 368 9.52 13.95 -17.67
C GLY A 368 8.77 13.35 -16.48
N TRP A 369 9.43 12.51 -15.68
CA TRP A 369 8.83 11.77 -14.58
C TRP A 369 9.23 12.32 -13.20
N ASN A 370 8.40 11.96 -12.23
CA ASN A 370 8.73 11.93 -10.81
C ASN A 370 8.47 10.51 -10.30
N ASP A 371 8.65 10.24 -9.01
CA ASP A 371 8.44 8.91 -8.40
C ASP A 371 9.56 7.89 -8.74
N LYS A 372 9.27 6.59 -8.55
CA LYS A 372 10.26 5.50 -8.55
C LYS A 372 9.76 4.31 -9.39
N ARG A 373 9.84 3.07 -8.90
CA ARG A 373 9.29 1.82 -9.51
C ARG A 373 10.05 1.23 -10.69
N TRP A 374 10.46 2.02 -11.67
CA TRP A 374 11.13 1.49 -12.85
C TRP A 374 12.48 0.81 -12.52
N MET A 375 12.94 -0.07 -13.41
CA MET A 375 14.31 -0.60 -13.38
C MET A 375 15.32 0.35 -14.08
N TYR A 376 14.88 1.51 -14.56
CA TYR A 376 15.77 2.56 -15.07
C TYR A 376 16.73 3.05 -13.98
N GLU A 377 17.91 3.51 -14.40
CA GLU A 377 19.09 3.72 -13.54
C GLU A 377 18.80 4.75 -12.44
N GLU A 378 17.99 5.77 -12.70
CA GLU A 378 17.61 6.82 -11.74
C GLU A 378 16.88 6.27 -10.51
N THR A 379 16.16 5.16 -10.64
CA THR A 379 15.31 4.61 -9.56
C THR A 379 15.83 3.30 -9.00
N VAL A 380 16.46 2.46 -9.84
CA VAL A 380 17.06 1.21 -9.35
C VAL A 380 18.35 1.49 -8.57
N SER A 381 19.12 2.52 -8.96
CA SER A 381 20.35 2.89 -8.26
C SER A 381 20.03 3.57 -6.94
N MET A 382 20.78 3.22 -5.90
CA MET A 382 20.64 3.78 -4.56
C MET A 382 21.89 4.61 -4.22
N PRO A 383 21.73 5.77 -3.57
CA PRO A 383 22.86 6.41 -2.90
C PRO A 383 23.41 5.44 -1.85
N LEU A 384 24.72 5.23 -1.82
CA LEU A 384 25.40 4.51 -0.76
C LEU A 384 26.80 5.08 -0.49
N MET A 385 27.01 5.53 0.74
CA MET A 385 28.31 5.98 1.24
C MET A 385 28.58 5.38 2.61
N MET A 386 29.84 5.03 2.87
CA MET A 386 30.26 4.43 4.13
C MET A 386 31.53 5.07 4.65
N ARG A 387 31.52 5.51 5.91
CA ARG A 387 32.67 6.08 6.61
C ARG A 387 33.02 5.22 7.81
N TRP A 388 34.26 4.71 7.85
CA TRP A 388 34.83 4.05 9.02
C TRP A 388 36.34 4.33 9.09
N PRO A 389 36.75 5.37 9.84
CA PRO A 389 38.15 5.78 9.93
C PRO A 389 39.07 4.62 10.33
N GLY A 390 40.17 4.45 9.62
CA GLY A 390 41.15 3.37 9.84
C GLY A 390 40.75 2.00 9.30
N LYS A 391 39.51 1.80 8.85
CA LYS A 391 39.02 0.54 8.24
C LYS A 391 38.64 0.69 6.77
N ILE A 392 38.07 1.83 6.40
CA ILE A 392 37.80 2.20 5.01
C ILE A 392 38.80 3.31 4.63
N LYS A 393 39.52 3.13 3.52
CA LYS A 393 40.42 4.18 3.02
C LYS A 393 39.61 5.41 2.59
N PRO A 394 40.02 6.64 2.96
CA PRO A 394 39.33 7.86 2.52
C PRO A 394 39.32 8.02 1.00
N ASN A 395 38.30 8.70 0.48
CA ASN A 395 38.06 8.97 -0.95
C ASN A 395 38.01 7.72 -1.84
N MET A 396 37.57 6.58 -1.29
CA MET A 396 37.45 5.36 -2.05
C MET A 396 36.24 5.43 -2.98
N ASN A 397 36.43 5.06 -4.25
CA ASN A 397 35.34 4.85 -5.20
C ASN A 397 35.15 3.35 -5.43
N VAL A 398 34.07 2.80 -4.88
CA VAL A 398 33.74 1.38 -5.00
C VAL A 398 32.82 1.18 -6.20
N ARG A 399 33.34 0.48 -7.22
CA ARG A 399 32.62 0.15 -8.46
C ARG A 399 32.06 -1.27 -8.48
N ALA A 400 32.29 -2.06 -7.43
CA ALA A 400 31.67 -3.37 -7.30
C ALA A 400 30.14 -3.23 -7.25
N MET A 401 29.41 -4.11 -7.94
CA MET A 401 27.96 -4.11 -7.92
C MET A 401 27.45 -4.62 -6.57
N VAL A 402 26.77 -3.76 -5.82
CA VAL A 402 26.16 -4.07 -4.53
C VAL A 402 24.65 -3.90 -4.59
N GLN A 403 23.95 -4.55 -3.69
CA GLN A 403 22.49 -4.51 -3.62
C GLN A 403 22.02 -4.32 -2.18
N ASN A 404 20.85 -3.73 -1.94
CA ASN A 404 20.34 -3.49 -0.59
C ASN A 404 20.19 -4.75 0.30
N ILE A 405 20.12 -5.95 -0.28
CA ILE A 405 20.22 -7.23 0.46
C ILE A 405 21.59 -7.48 1.10
N ASP A 406 22.63 -6.75 0.67
CA ASP A 406 24.01 -6.84 1.20
C ASP A 406 24.18 -6.11 2.52
N TYR A 407 23.21 -5.29 2.92
CA TYR A 407 23.36 -4.42 4.08
C TYR A 407 23.33 -5.26 5.36
N ALA A 408 22.33 -6.13 5.51
CA ALA A 408 22.23 -7.10 6.61
C ALA A 408 23.51 -7.91 6.84
N PRO A 409 24.05 -8.67 5.85
CA PRO A 409 25.27 -9.45 6.05
C PRO A 409 26.49 -8.57 6.32
N THR A 410 26.56 -7.36 5.76
CA THR A 410 27.65 -6.40 6.06
C THR A 410 27.63 -5.98 7.52
N PHE A 411 26.46 -5.62 8.07
CA PHE A 411 26.35 -5.22 9.47
C PHE A 411 26.67 -6.36 10.44
N LEU A 412 26.28 -7.60 10.09
CA LEU A 412 26.62 -8.78 10.87
C LEU A 412 28.13 -9.05 10.86
N ASP A 413 28.77 -8.97 9.69
CA ASP A 413 30.22 -9.18 9.53
C ASP A 413 31.04 -8.14 10.30
N ILE A 414 30.65 -6.85 10.21
CA ILE A 414 31.23 -5.76 10.99
C ILE A 414 31.16 -6.03 12.50
N ALA A 415 30.05 -6.61 12.96
CA ALA A 415 29.84 -6.94 14.36
C ALA A 415 30.47 -8.28 14.79
N GLY A 416 31.08 -9.03 13.87
CA GLY A 416 31.60 -10.37 14.12
C GLY A 416 30.51 -11.43 14.38
N VAL A 417 29.30 -11.21 13.88
CA VAL A 417 28.15 -12.11 14.02
C VAL A 417 28.06 -13.02 12.79
N PRO A 418 27.91 -14.35 12.97
CA PRO A 418 27.76 -15.26 11.83
C PRO A 418 26.57 -14.90 10.94
N ILE A 419 26.81 -14.84 9.63
CA ILE A 419 25.76 -14.59 8.63
C ILE A 419 24.96 -15.88 8.40
N PRO A 420 23.63 -15.89 8.61
CA PRO A 420 22.80 -17.07 8.37
C PRO A 420 22.74 -17.47 6.88
N LYS A 421 22.62 -18.77 6.61
CA LYS A 421 22.56 -19.32 5.24
C LYS A 421 21.35 -18.85 4.42
N GLU A 422 20.29 -18.41 5.08
CA GLU A 422 19.08 -17.91 4.41
C GLU A 422 19.20 -16.47 3.89
N VAL A 423 20.25 -15.74 4.29
CA VAL A 423 20.57 -14.41 3.76
C VAL A 423 21.12 -14.55 2.34
N GLN A 424 20.53 -13.82 1.39
CA GLN A 424 20.88 -13.91 -0.03
C GLN A 424 21.95 -12.89 -0.44
N GLY A 425 22.11 -11.81 0.34
CA GLY A 425 23.15 -10.82 0.13
C GLY A 425 24.56 -11.31 0.49
N ARG A 426 25.56 -10.48 0.22
CA ARG A 426 26.97 -10.72 0.53
C ARG A 426 27.53 -9.56 1.34
N SER A 427 28.39 -9.84 2.31
CA SER A 427 29.06 -8.79 3.07
C SER A 427 29.93 -7.92 2.15
N MET A 428 29.82 -6.61 2.29
CA MET A 428 30.62 -5.61 1.59
C MET A 428 31.96 -5.33 2.27
N VAL A 429 32.24 -5.92 3.44
CA VAL A 429 33.51 -5.71 4.17
C VAL A 429 34.75 -5.99 3.31
N PRO A 430 34.81 -7.05 2.47
CA PRO A 430 35.95 -7.27 1.57
C PRO A 430 36.20 -6.13 0.57
N LEU A 431 35.18 -5.30 0.28
CA LEU A 431 35.31 -4.16 -0.64
C LEU A 431 35.96 -2.95 0.03
N PHE A 432 36.09 -2.91 1.36
CA PHE A 432 36.63 -1.77 2.11
C PHE A 432 38.13 -1.56 1.92
N GLU A 433 38.81 -2.54 1.31
CA GLU A 433 40.24 -2.43 0.95
C GLU A 433 40.45 -1.80 -0.44
N GLY A 434 39.37 -1.63 -1.22
CA GLY A 434 39.39 -1.11 -2.59
C GLY A 434 39.56 -2.18 -3.67
N GLU A 435 39.58 -3.46 -3.29
CA GLU A 435 39.67 -4.59 -4.21
C GLU A 435 38.32 -5.30 -4.31
N THR A 436 37.93 -5.69 -5.53
CA THR A 436 36.72 -6.49 -5.74
C THR A 436 37.11 -7.97 -5.76
N PRO A 437 36.55 -8.82 -4.87
CA PRO A 437 36.81 -10.26 -4.89
C PRO A 437 36.54 -10.87 -6.27
N LYS A 438 37.35 -11.85 -6.68
CA LYS A 438 37.23 -12.49 -8.01
C LYS A 438 35.90 -13.20 -8.22
N ASP A 439 35.29 -13.67 -7.15
CA ASP A 439 34.00 -14.34 -7.12
C ASP A 439 32.84 -13.39 -6.79
N TRP A 440 33.07 -12.07 -6.72
CA TRP A 440 32.02 -11.09 -6.52
C TRP A 440 30.99 -11.13 -7.65
N ARG A 441 29.75 -10.70 -7.36
CA ARG A 441 28.68 -10.74 -8.36
C ARG A 441 29.01 -9.85 -9.56
N ASP A 442 28.64 -10.34 -10.74
CA ASP A 442 28.78 -9.67 -12.04
C ASP A 442 27.43 -9.17 -12.59
N SER A 443 26.35 -9.39 -11.85
CA SER A 443 25.02 -8.91 -12.21
C SER A 443 24.08 -8.78 -11.02
N ILE A 444 23.08 -7.93 -11.18
CA ILE A 444 22.03 -7.60 -10.23
C ILE A 444 20.69 -8.13 -10.75
N TYR A 445 19.91 -8.73 -9.85
CA TYR A 445 18.53 -9.15 -10.12
C TYR A 445 17.56 -8.11 -9.54
N TYR A 446 16.54 -7.75 -10.29
CA TYR A 446 15.51 -6.79 -9.87
C TYR A 446 14.12 -7.35 -10.15
N HIS A 447 13.15 -7.10 -9.27
CA HIS A 447 11.77 -7.57 -9.46
C HIS A 447 10.75 -6.59 -8.87
N TYR A 448 9.89 -6.06 -9.73
CA TYR A 448 8.71 -5.25 -9.40
C TYR A 448 7.43 -6.08 -9.55
N TYR A 449 6.61 -6.12 -8.49
CA TYR A 449 5.46 -7.04 -8.39
C TYR A 449 4.09 -6.37 -8.50
N MET A 450 4.03 -5.04 -8.50
CA MET A 450 2.73 -4.37 -8.57
C MET A 450 2.27 -4.36 -10.02
N ASP A 451 1.00 -4.70 -10.21
CA ASP A 451 0.31 -4.42 -11.46
C ASP A 451 -0.60 -3.20 -11.28
N GLY A 452 -0.69 -2.37 -12.32
CA GLY A 452 -1.65 -1.29 -12.47
C GLY A 452 -1.51 -0.05 -11.61
N ALA A 453 -0.65 -0.06 -10.60
CA ALA A 453 -0.26 1.16 -9.90
C ALA A 453 0.55 2.06 -10.84
N TYR A 454 0.06 3.27 -11.09
CA TYR A 454 0.63 4.24 -12.05
C TYR A 454 0.71 3.73 -13.50
N ASN A 455 -0.12 2.75 -13.85
CA ASN A 455 -0.12 2.10 -15.15
C ASN A 455 1.24 1.46 -15.51
N LEU A 456 1.88 0.85 -14.51
CA LEU A 456 3.08 0.03 -14.69
C LEU A 456 2.74 -1.46 -14.68
N PRO A 457 3.40 -2.25 -15.54
CA PRO A 457 3.30 -3.71 -15.54
C PRO A 457 4.07 -4.32 -14.36
N ARG A 458 3.94 -5.64 -14.15
CA ARG A 458 4.93 -6.41 -13.40
C ARG A 458 6.12 -6.71 -14.30
N PHE A 459 7.31 -6.56 -13.74
CA PHE A 459 8.53 -6.83 -14.47
C PHE A 459 9.67 -7.23 -13.56
N GLU A 460 10.60 -7.92 -14.16
CA GLU A 460 11.87 -8.25 -13.54
C GLU A 460 12.98 -7.99 -14.54
N GLY A 461 14.22 -8.05 -14.08
CA GLY A 461 15.32 -7.88 -14.99
C GLY A 461 16.66 -8.17 -14.38
N VAL A 462 17.65 -8.06 -15.25
CA VAL A 462 19.05 -8.26 -14.93
C VAL A 462 19.88 -7.09 -15.42
N ARG A 463 20.75 -6.60 -14.55
CA ARG A 463 21.69 -5.52 -14.84
C ARG A 463 23.11 -6.00 -14.65
N THR A 464 23.92 -5.88 -15.69
CA THR A 464 25.37 -6.14 -15.68
C THR A 464 26.13 -4.82 -15.64
N GLU A 465 27.46 -4.84 -15.75
CA GLU A 465 28.25 -3.61 -15.87
C GLU A 465 27.82 -2.71 -17.04
N ARG A 466 27.46 -3.30 -18.19
CA ARG A 466 27.18 -2.56 -19.43
C ARG A 466 25.75 -2.71 -19.93
N TYR A 467 25.13 -3.87 -19.73
CA TYR A 467 23.82 -4.16 -20.30
C TYR A 467 22.76 -4.31 -19.23
N LYS A 468 21.54 -3.85 -19.54
CA LYS A 468 20.35 -4.04 -18.71
C LYS A 468 19.24 -4.66 -19.54
N LEU A 469 18.65 -5.76 -19.07
CA LEU A 469 17.52 -6.44 -19.71
C LEU A 469 16.33 -6.41 -18.75
N ILE A 470 15.18 -5.96 -19.25
CA ILE A 470 13.92 -5.91 -18.52
C ILE A 470 12.91 -6.83 -19.23
N ASN A 471 12.25 -7.68 -18.47
CA ASN A 471 11.18 -8.57 -18.88
C ASN A 471 9.87 -8.08 -18.25
N TYR A 472 9.03 -7.44 -19.05
CA TYR A 472 7.65 -7.16 -18.70
C TYR A 472 6.86 -8.42 -18.97
N TYR A 473 6.25 -9.01 -17.94
CA TYR A 473 5.64 -10.33 -18.05
C TYR A 473 4.14 -10.34 -17.71
N PHE A 474 3.61 -9.22 -17.21
CA PHE A 474 2.19 -9.08 -16.88
C PHE A 474 1.79 -7.60 -16.94
N PRO A 475 0.64 -7.22 -17.53
CA PRO A 475 -0.35 -8.11 -18.16
C PRO A 475 0.08 -8.61 -19.54
N GLU A 476 0.85 -7.82 -20.29
CA GLU A 476 1.37 -8.21 -21.61
C GLU A 476 2.87 -8.47 -21.54
N GLN A 477 3.35 -9.42 -22.36
CA GLN A 477 4.77 -9.70 -22.45
C GLN A 477 5.47 -8.68 -23.36
N ASP A 478 6.49 -8.01 -22.84
CA ASP A 478 7.37 -7.12 -23.58
C ASP A 478 8.81 -7.18 -23.02
N TRP A 479 9.78 -6.72 -23.80
CA TRP A 479 11.19 -6.77 -23.43
C TRP A 479 11.95 -5.51 -23.82
N GLU A 480 12.76 -5.03 -22.90
CA GLU A 480 13.74 -3.97 -23.17
C GLU A 480 15.16 -4.42 -22.90
N LEU A 481 16.09 -3.94 -23.73
CA LEU A 481 17.52 -4.16 -23.57
C LEU A 481 18.23 -2.83 -23.81
N PHE A 482 19.02 -2.37 -22.85
CA PHE A 482 19.81 -1.14 -22.96
C PHE A 482 21.30 -1.43 -22.94
N ASP A 483 22.05 -0.70 -23.77
CA ASP A 483 23.52 -0.66 -23.78
C ASP A 483 23.95 0.62 -23.03
N LEU A 484 24.16 0.50 -21.71
CA LEU A 484 24.38 1.63 -20.80
C LEU A 484 25.67 2.41 -21.08
N GLU A 485 26.57 1.86 -21.90
CA GLU A 485 27.76 2.59 -22.35
C GLU A 485 27.44 3.54 -23.51
N LYS A 486 26.52 3.15 -24.40
CA LYS A 486 26.11 3.97 -25.56
C LYS A 486 24.89 4.84 -25.27
N ASP A 487 24.03 4.37 -24.39
CA ASP A 487 22.75 4.99 -24.01
C ASP A 487 22.63 4.98 -22.47
N PRO A 488 23.42 5.83 -21.78
CA PRO A 488 23.41 5.89 -20.31
C PRO A 488 22.10 6.44 -19.73
N HIS A 489 21.26 7.05 -20.57
CA HIS A 489 19.95 7.57 -20.21
C HIS A 489 18.81 6.63 -20.63
N GLU A 490 19.11 5.44 -21.16
CA GLU A 490 18.10 4.41 -21.44
C GLU A 490 16.93 4.91 -22.31
N LEU A 491 17.24 5.73 -23.31
CA LEU A 491 16.25 6.35 -24.20
C LEU A 491 15.79 5.42 -25.32
N ARG A 492 16.54 4.35 -25.62
CA ARG A 492 16.18 3.46 -26.72
C ARG A 492 16.55 2.00 -26.45
N SER A 493 15.53 1.15 -26.42
CA SER A 493 15.73 -0.29 -26.35
C SER A 493 16.34 -0.82 -27.65
N VAL A 494 17.40 -1.60 -27.51
CA VAL A 494 18.05 -2.36 -28.59
C VAL A 494 17.63 -3.83 -28.61
N HIS A 495 16.59 -4.22 -27.86
CA HIS A 495 16.15 -5.63 -27.77
C HIS A 495 15.79 -6.23 -29.14
N ALA A 496 15.11 -5.45 -29.98
CA ALA A 496 14.73 -5.83 -31.35
C ALA A 496 15.87 -5.71 -32.37
N ASN A 497 17.00 -5.10 -32.02
CA ASN A 497 18.12 -4.92 -32.94
C ASN A 497 18.87 -6.25 -33.16
N PRO A 498 18.98 -6.76 -34.40
CA PRO A 498 19.65 -8.02 -34.70
C PRO A 498 21.14 -8.03 -34.31
N ASP A 499 21.83 -6.88 -34.32
CA ASP A 499 23.24 -6.77 -33.92
C ASP A 499 23.46 -7.12 -32.45
N TYR A 500 22.41 -6.98 -31.63
CA TYR A 500 22.42 -7.27 -30.20
C TYR A 500 21.94 -8.69 -29.88
N ALA A 501 21.63 -9.55 -30.87
CA ALA A 501 21.04 -10.88 -30.63
C ALA A 501 21.86 -11.75 -29.65
N LYS A 502 23.19 -11.82 -29.82
CA LYS A 502 24.06 -12.59 -28.91
C LYS A 502 24.05 -12.05 -27.48
N ILE A 503 23.99 -10.72 -27.33
CA ILE A 503 23.93 -10.04 -26.03
C ILE A 503 22.57 -10.28 -25.37
N ARG A 504 21.48 -10.09 -26.11
CA ARG A 504 20.11 -10.39 -25.65
C ARG A 504 20.01 -11.82 -25.11
N ASP A 505 20.48 -12.80 -25.87
CA ASP A 505 20.40 -14.20 -25.46
C ASP A 505 21.29 -14.50 -24.24
N ALA A 506 22.45 -13.85 -24.12
CA ALA A 506 23.31 -13.94 -22.93
C ALA A 506 22.64 -13.31 -21.70
N MET A 507 21.99 -12.16 -21.85
CA MET A 507 21.25 -11.49 -20.79
C MET A 507 20.04 -12.30 -20.34
N LYS A 508 19.30 -12.93 -21.26
CA LYS A 508 18.20 -13.86 -20.91
C LYS A 508 18.70 -15.06 -20.11
N ARG A 509 19.81 -15.70 -20.53
CA ARG A 509 20.45 -16.77 -19.74
C ARG A 509 20.91 -16.29 -18.37
N ASN A 510 21.37 -15.04 -18.27
CA ASN A 510 21.79 -14.47 -17.00
C ASN A 510 20.59 -14.23 -16.06
N LEU A 511 19.47 -13.73 -16.58
CA LEU A 511 18.22 -13.61 -15.83
C LEU A 511 17.79 -14.98 -15.27
N GLU A 512 17.78 -16.03 -16.10
CA GLU A 512 17.46 -17.39 -15.65
C GLU A 512 18.41 -17.94 -14.58
N ARG A 513 19.71 -17.66 -14.73
CA ARG A 513 20.70 -18.02 -13.72
C ARG A 513 20.39 -17.34 -12.39
N LEU A 514 20.03 -16.05 -12.40
CA LEU A 514 19.70 -15.29 -11.20
C LEU A 514 18.39 -15.73 -10.57
N ARG A 515 17.35 -16.03 -11.38
CA ARG A 515 16.10 -16.64 -10.90
C ARG A 515 16.39 -17.91 -10.10
N LYS A 516 17.21 -18.81 -10.66
CA LYS A 516 17.65 -20.03 -9.97
C LYS A 516 18.50 -19.75 -8.73
N GLN A 517 19.45 -18.81 -8.82
CA GLN A 517 20.34 -18.47 -7.70
C GLN A 517 19.56 -17.92 -6.49
N TYR A 518 18.49 -17.15 -6.74
CA TYR A 518 17.71 -16.51 -5.68
C TYR A 518 16.40 -17.21 -5.37
N ASP A 519 16.21 -18.44 -5.85
CA ASP A 519 14.97 -19.24 -5.69
C ASP A 519 13.71 -18.44 -6.07
N VAL A 520 13.76 -17.69 -7.17
CA VAL A 520 12.58 -17.04 -7.73
C VAL A 520 11.71 -18.15 -8.30
N ALA A 521 10.47 -18.26 -7.83
CA ALA A 521 9.50 -19.14 -8.47
C ALA A 521 9.38 -18.73 -9.95
N GLU A 522 9.20 -19.70 -10.86
CA GLU A 522 8.79 -19.37 -12.22
C GLU A 522 7.63 -18.38 -12.11
N PRO A 523 7.65 -17.25 -12.85
CA PRO A 523 6.49 -16.40 -12.93
C PRO A 523 5.35 -17.33 -13.29
N GLU A 524 4.33 -17.43 -12.43
CA GLU A 524 3.06 -17.98 -12.90
C GLU A 524 2.78 -17.19 -14.16
N ALA A 525 2.79 -17.88 -15.31
CA ALA A 525 2.12 -17.34 -16.49
C ALA A 525 0.80 -16.81 -15.94
N ALA A 526 0.44 -15.58 -16.32
CA ALA A 526 -0.91 -15.07 -16.08
C ALA A 526 -1.84 -16.27 -16.24
N PRO A 527 -2.62 -16.66 -15.21
CA PRO A 527 -3.50 -17.81 -15.37
C PRO A 527 -4.17 -17.62 -16.72
N ALA A 528 -3.98 -18.59 -17.61
CA ALA A 528 -4.62 -18.60 -18.91
C ALA A 528 -6.08 -18.94 -18.62
N ASP A 529 -6.77 -18.02 -17.94
CA ASP A 529 -8.17 -18.14 -17.61
C ASP A 529 -9.04 -17.52 -18.70
N GLY A 530 -8.44 -17.03 -19.80
CA GLY A 530 -9.17 -16.46 -20.93
C GLY A 530 -10.05 -15.24 -20.60
N LEU A 531 -9.97 -14.70 -19.37
CA LEU A 531 -11.01 -13.83 -18.81
C LEU A 531 -10.55 -12.38 -18.52
N SER A 532 -9.39 -11.90 -18.99
CA SER A 532 -9.13 -10.44 -18.92
C SER A 532 -8.14 -9.85 -19.94
N GLU A 533 -8.54 -8.73 -20.56
CA GLU A 533 -7.65 -7.57 -20.72
C GLU A 533 -7.70 -6.80 -19.38
N GLU A 534 -6.80 -7.12 -18.45
CA GLU A 534 -6.65 -6.37 -17.20
C GLU A 534 -5.99 -5.01 -17.50
N LYS A 535 -6.72 -3.90 -17.29
CA LYS A 535 -6.16 -2.54 -17.26
C LYS A 535 -6.42 -1.86 -15.91
N THR A 536 -5.42 -1.98 -15.04
CA THR A 536 -4.63 -0.89 -14.45
C THR A 536 -5.28 0.48 -14.27
N GLY A 537 -5.48 0.89 -13.00
CA GLY A 537 -5.82 2.27 -12.67
C GLY A 537 -6.80 2.50 -11.53
N ILE A 538 -7.37 1.41 -11.01
CA ILE A 538 -8.44 1.48 -10.02
C ILE A 538 -7.97 0.71 -8.80
N ASN A 539 -7.60 1.44 -7.77
CA ASN A 539 -7.37 0.86 -6.46
C ASN A 539 -8.74 0.43 -5.91
N ALA A 540 -8.87 -0.81 -5.43
CA ALA A 540 -10.08 -1.25 -4.75
C ALA A 540 -10.54 -0.21 -3.70
N ARG A 541 -9.59 0.43 -2.99
CA ARG A 541 -9.83 1.45 -1.96
C ARG A 541 -10.40 2.79 -2.47
N ASP A 542 -10.34 3.02 -3.77
CA ASP A 542 -10.82 4.22 -4.46
C ASP A 542 -12.18 3.99 -5.16
N THR A 543 -12.74 2.79 -5.01
CA THR A 543 -13.97 2.33 -5.66
C THR A 543 -15.19 3.08 -5.12
N SER A 544 -15.87 3.76 -6.02
CA SER A 544 -17.15 4.40 -5.74
C SER A 544 -18.00 4.34 -6.99
N TYR A 545 -19.32 4.28 -6.83
CA TYR A 545 -20.26 4.26 -7.94
C TYR A 545 -19.99 5.33 -9.02
N GLN A 546 -19.57 6.53 -8.61
CA GLN A 546 -19.28 7.65 -9.54
C GLN A 546 -17.94 7.51 -10.28
N ARG A 547 -16.98 6.79 -9.70
CA ARG A 547 -15.69 6.54 -10.33
C ARG A 547 -15.78 5.35 -11.26
N GLU A 548 -16.47 4.29 -10.85
CA GLU A 548 -16.76 3.15 -11.70
C GLU A 548 -17.56 3.53 -12.95
N SER A 549 -18.53 4.44 -12.84
CA SER A 549 -19.28 4.90 -14.01
C SER A 549 -18.42 5.61 -15.07
N ARG A 550 -17.17 5.96 -14.74
CA ARG A 550 -16.21 6.60 -15.65
C ARG A 550 -15.18 5.62 -16.22
N LEU A 551 -15.26 4.35 -15.86
CA LEU A 551 -14.38 3.34 -16.46
C LEU A 551 -14.66 3.23 -17.95
N PRO A 552 -13.62 3.05 -18.77
CA PRO A 552 -13.79 2.75 -20.17
C PRO A 552 -14.47 1.39 -20.32
N ASP A 553 -15.33 1.30 -21.32
CA ASP A 553 -15.92 0.04 -21.71
C ASP A 553 -14.81 -0.92 -22.21
N LEU A 554 -15.01 -2.24 -22.06
CA LEU A 554 -14.12 -3.28 -22.58
C LEU A 554 -13.96 -3.10 -24.09
N ALA A 555 -12.73 -3.34 -24.58
CA ALA A 555 -12.48 -3.35 -26.02
C ALA A 555 -13.26 -4.48 -26.72
N GLN A 556 -13.39 -5.62 -26.05
CA GLN A 556 -14.23 -6.75 -26.47
C GLN A 556 -14.97 -7.34 -25.25
N PRO A 557 -16.26 -7.68 -25.37
CA PRO A 557 -16.97 -8.41 -24.34
C PRO A 557 -16.35 -9.79 -24.14
N ILE A 558 -16.43 -10.29 -22.91
CA ILE A 558 -16.00 -11.62 -22.53
C ILE A 558 -17.25 -12.43 -22.26
N ILE A 559 -17.45 -13.49 -23.02
CA ILE A 559 -18.59 -14.40 -22.87
C ILE A 559 -18.01 -15.80 -22.74
N ASP A 560 -18.00 -16.33 -21.52
CA ASP A 560 -17.45 -17.63 -21.19
C ASP A 560 -18.55 -18.59 -20.74
N THR A 561 -18.74 -19.65 -21.53
CA THR A 561 -19.73 -20.70 -21.29
C THR A 561 -19.14 -21.98 -20.72
N GLU A 562 -17.82 -21.97 -20.44
CA GLU A 562 -17.08 -23.02 -19.73
C GLU A 562 -16.08 -22.33 -18.79
N PRO A 563 -16.58 -21.68 -17.72
CA PRO A 563 -15.73 -20.86 -16.85
C PRO A 563 -14.56 -21.63 -16.25
N ASP A 564 -13.39 -21.00 -16.20
CA ASP A 564 -12.20 -21.65 -15.66
C ASP A 564 -12.25 -21.80 -14.12
N PRO A 565 -11.76 -22.94 -13.57
CA PRO A 565 -11.69 -23.15 -12.14
C PRO A 565 -10.64 -22.22 -11.52
N LEU A 566 -11.03 -21.46 -10.50
CA LEU A 566 -10.12 -20.59 -9.75
C LEU A 566 -9.93 -21.10 -8.32
N SER A 567 -8.88 -20.61 -7.65
CA SER A 567 -8.64 -20.88 -6.22
C SER A 567 -9.55 -20.08 -5.29
N ASP A 568 -10.80 -19.84 -5.69
CA ASP A 568 -11.78 -19.02 -4.99
C ASP A 568 -12.87 -19.84 -4.27
N GLY A 569 -12.87 -21.17 -4.45
CA GLY A 569 -13.80 -22.11 -3.83
C GLY A 569 -15.10 -22.32 -4.61
N ILE A 570 -15.25 -21.72 -5.80
CA ILE A 570 -16.42 -21.92 -6.67
C ILE A 570 -16.13 -23.11 -7.60
N GLU A 571 -17.00 -24.12 -7.58
CA GLU A 571 -16.97 -25.15 -8.63
C GLU A 571 -17.48 -24.58 -9.95
N VAL A 572 -16.86 -24.97 -11.06
CA VAL A 572 -17.24 -24.54 -12.41
C VAL A 572 -17.79 -25.71 -13.22
N GLY A 573 -18.58 -25.40 -14.25
CA GLY A 573 -19.13 -26.37 -15.19
C GLY A 573 -19.40 -25.75 -16.55
N ARG A 574 -19.87 -26.57 -17.49
CA ARG A 574 -20.20 -26.09 -18.85
C ARG A 574 -21.68 -25.72 -18.93
N LEU A 575 -21.98 -24.64 -19.63
CA LEU A 575 -23.36 -24.22 -19.91
C LEU A 575 -24.17 -25.32 -20.61
N GLU A 576 -23.54 -26.07 -21.50
CA GLU A 576 -24.16 -27.20 -22.21
C GLU A 576 -24.60 -28.34 -21.27
N ASP A 577 -23.91 -28.50 -20.13
CA ASP A 577 -24.21 -29.53 -19.13
C ASP A 577 -25.16 -29.01 -18.04
N ALA A 578 -25.54 -27.73 -18.07
CA ALA A 578 -26.31 -27.06 -17.02
C ALA A 578 -27.82 -27.35 -17.08
N GLY A 579 -28.27 -28.21 -18.00
CA GLY A 579 -29.68 -28.54 -18.16
C GLY A 579 -30.54 -27.36 -18.61
N CYS A 580 -29.99 -26.45 -19.42
CA CYS A 580 -30.70 -25.29 -19.99
C CYS A 580 -30.56 -25.23 -21.52
N ASP A 581 -31.35 -24.40 -22.19
CA ASP A 581 -31.11 -24.02 -23.59
C ASP A 581 -29.86 -23.12 -23.69
N ALA A 582 -28.70 -23.75 -23.84
CA ALA A 582 -27.40 -23.10 -23.93
C ALA A 582 -27.31 -22.09 -25.09
N HIS A 583 -28.02 -22.34 -26.21
CA HIS A 583 -28.02 -21.42 -27.36
C HIS A 583 -28.76 -20.12 -27.00
N THR A 584 -29.90 -20.22 -26.33
CA THR A 584 -30.64 -19.06 -25.84
C THR A 584 -29.82 -18.27 -24.82
N MET A 585 -29.12 -18.94 -23.91
CA MET A 585 -28.25 -18.29 -22.91
C MET A 585 -27.03 -17.60 -23.53
N GLN A 586 -26.39 -18.22 -24.52
CA GLN A 586 -25.31 -17.61 -25.31
C GLN A 586 -25.80 -16.37 -26.08
N ARG A 587 -26.96 -16.48 -26.73
CA ARG A 587 -27.57 -15.35 -27.45
C ARG A 587 -27.90 -14.21 -26.49
N LEU A 588 -28.42 -14.49 -25.30
CA LEU A 588 -28.67 -13.47 -24.29
C LEU A 588 -27.38 -12.72 -23.91
N ALA A 589 -26.29 -13.43 -23.62
CA ALA A 589 -25.00 -12.80 -23.32
C ALA A 589 -24.51 -11.91 -24.48
N GLN A 590 -24.68 -12.38 -25.72
CA GLN A 590 -24.36 -11.62 -26.92
C GLN A 590 -25.21 -10.34 -27.07
N GLN A 591 -26.53 -10.43 -26.82
CA GLN A 591 -27.41 -9.25 -26.85
C GLN A 591 -27.08 -8.23 -25.76
N ILE A 592 -26.67 -8.70 -24.58
CA ILE A 592 -26.17 -7.81 -23.51
C ILE A 592 -24.91 -7.10 -23.99
N ALA A 593 -23.98 -7.82 -24.62
CA ALA A 593 -22.77 -7.23 -25.18
C ALA A 593 -23.04 -6.19 -26.28
N GLU A 594 -24.11 -6.39 -27.06
CA GLU A 594 -24.59 -5.47 -28.12
C GLU A 594 -25.32 -4.24 -27.54
N GLY A 595 -25.64 -4.25 -26.24
CA GLY A 595 -26.24 -3.12 -25.53
C GLY A 595 -27.76 -3.14 -25.41
N ASP A 596 -28.42 -4.24 -25.78
CA ASP A 596 -29.90 -4.37 -25.77
C ASP A 596 -30.53 -4.20 -24.37
N PHE A 597 -29.73 -4.44 -23.33
CA PHE A 597 -30.18 -4.43 -21.92
C PHE A 597 -29.65 -3.25 -21.08
N GLY A 598 -29.14 -2.20 -21.72
CA GLY A 598 -28.69 -0.98 -21.05
C GLY A 598 -27.25 -1.07 -20.51
N ASP A 599 -26.99 -0.48 -19.34
CA ASP A 599 -25.66 -0.39 -18.74
C ASP A 599 -25.31 -1.62 -17.86
N ILE A 600 -25.50 -2.84 -18.39
CA ILE A 600 -25.06 -4.09 -17.75
C ILE A 600 -23.55 -4.28 -17.91
N ASP A 601 -22.88 -4.60 -16.82
CA ASP A 601 -21.43 -4.72 -16.76
C ASP A 601 -20.96 -6.18 -16.60
N SER A 602 -21.74 -7.05 -15.94
CA SER A 602 -21.47 -8.49 -15.92
C SER A 602 -22.74 -9.32 -15.71
N LEU A 603 -22.69 -10.57 -16.16
CA LEU A 603 -23.69 -11.61 -15.95
C LEU A 603 -22.99 -12.92 -15.58
N LEU A 604 -23.24 -13.43 -14.38
CA LEU A 604 -22.81 -14.77 -13.96
C LEU A 604 -24.04 -15.62 -13.64
N VAL A 605 -24.01 -16.89 -14.05
CA VAL A 605 -25.07 -17.86 -13.77
C VAL A 605 -24.45 -19.11 -13.18
N ALA A 606 -24.90 -19.49 -11.99
CA ALA A 606 -24.58 -20.77 -11.39
C ALA A 606 -25.83 -21.65 -11.32
N SER A 607 -25.67 -22.92 -11.69
CA SER A 607 -26.70 -23.93 -11.61
C SER A 607 -26.14 -25.21 -11.03
N SER A 608 -26.91 -25.90 -10.20
CA SER A 608 -26.45 -27.15 -9.54
C SER A 608 -25.15 -26.98 -8.76
N GLY A 609 -25.02 -25.84 -8.06
CA GLY A 609 -23.82 -25.46 -7.29
C GLY A 609 -22.58 -25.09 -8.11
N ARG A 610 -22.66 -25.04 -9.45
CA ARG A 610 -21.52 -24.73 -10.33
C ARG A 610 -21.73 -23.46 -11.13
N LEU A 611 -20.69 -22.65 -11.28
CA LEU A 611 -20.66 -21.52 -12.21
C LEU A 611 -20.57 -22.05 -13.65
N VAL A 612 -21.61 -21.78 -14.45
CA VAL A 612 -21.77 -22.34 -15.81
C VAL A 612 -21.79 -21.29 -16.92
N LEU A 613 -21.98 -20.01 -16.57
CA LEU A 613 -21.81 -18.87 -17.47
C LEU A 613 -21.13 -17.76 -16.69
N GLU A 614 -20.06 -17.22 -17.24
CA GLU A 614 -19.35 -16.07 -16.72
C GLU A 614 -19.13 -15.07 -17.85
N SER A 615 -19.69 -13.88 -17.73
CA SER A 615 -19.61 -12.89 -18.80
C SER A 615 -19.41 -11.49 -18.27
N TYR A 616 -18.49 -10.78 -18.91
CA TYR A 616 -18.12 -9.40 -18.61
C TYR A 616 -18.30 -8.55 -19.85
N PHE A 617 -18.96 -7.42 -19.67
CA PHE A 617 -19.26 -6.45 -20.72
C PHE A 617 -18.74 -5.10 -20.28
N ARG A 618 -18.80 -4.09 -21.15
CA ARG A 618 -18.67 -2.67 -20.78
C ARG A 618 -17.68 -2.42 -19.64
N ARG A 619 -18.13 -2.03 -18.44
CA ARG A 619 -17.24 -1.67 -17.32
C ARG A 619 -16.96 -2.84 -16.37
N GLY A 620 -17.51 -4.02 -16.62
CA GLY A 620 -17.27 -5.20 -15.78
C GLY A 620 -15.94 -5.85 -16.08
N ARG A 621 -15.28 -6.37 -15.04
CA ARG A 621 -14.05 -7.15 -15.12
C ARG A 621 -14.09 -8.27 -14.08
N ALA A 622 -13.42 -9.38 -14.35
CA ALA A 622 -13.36 -10.53 -13.45
C ALA A 622 -12.65 -10.20 -12.13
N ASP A 623 -11.60 -9.40 -12.23
CA ASP A 623 -10.71 -9.03 -11.14
C ASP A 623 -11.11 -7.73 -10.42
N PHE A 624 -12.14 -7.03 -10.89
CA PHE A 624 -12.47 -5.70 -10.39
C PHE A 624 -13.70 -5.68 -9.45
N PRO A 625 -13.58 -5.16 -8.21
CA PRO A 625 -14.72 -5.04 -7.31
C PRO A 625 -15.73 -3.99 -7.77
N HIS A 626 -17.00 -4.39 -7.89
CA HIS A 626 -18.11 -3.50 -8.24
C HIS A 626 -18.78 -2.88 -7.02
N TYR A 627 -19.08 -1.59 -7.06
CA TYR A 627 -19.75 -0.88 -5.98
C TYR A 627 -21.16 -1.41 -5.77
N GLN A 628 -21.37 -1.86 -4.53
CA GLN A 628 -22.63 -2.38 -4.06
C GLN A 628 -23.42 -1.25 -3.42
N MET A 629 -24.55 -0.91 -4.04
CA MET A 629 -25.55 -0.03 -3.44
C MET A 629 -26.23 -0.77 -2.26
N SER A 630 -27.55 -0.96 -2.32
CA SER A 630 -28.30 -1.54 -1.21
C SER A 630 -27.99 -3.01 -0.88
N ILE A 631 -27.22 -3.73 -1.71
CA ILE A 631 -26.67 -5.06 -1.37
C ILE A 631 -25.81 -5.00 -0.09
N THR A 632 -25.18 -3.85 0.19
CA THR A 632 -24.43 -3.61 1.43
C THR A 632 -25.28 -3.83 2.70
N LYS A 633 -26.61 -3.64 2.64
CA LYS A 633 -27.49 -3.93 3.77
C LYS A 633 -27.56 -5.43 4.05
N SER A 634 -27.64 -6.25 3.00
CA SER A 634 -27.64 -7.71 3.12
C SER A 634 -26.32 -8.20 3.75
N LEU A 635 -25.18 -7.62 3.37
CA LEU A 635 -23.89 -7.86 4.06
C LEU A 635 -23.89 -7.41 5.52
N THR A 636 -24.53 -6.28 5.84
CA THR A 636 -24.70 -5.82 7.24
C THR A 636 -25.52 -6.82 8.06
N ALA A 637 -26.58 -7.40 7.48
CA ALA A 637 -27.34 -8.46 8.14
C ALA A 637 -26.47 -9.71 8.36
N LEU A 638 -25.64 -10.10 7.40
CA LEU A 638 -24.70 -11.21 7.57
C LEU A 638 -23.63 -10.94 8.64
N ALA A 639 -23.16 -9.69 8.78
CA ALA A 639 -22.27 -9.29 9.88
C ALA A 639 -22.92 -9.47 11.24
N LEU A 640 -24.17 -9.02 11.41
CA LEU A 640 -24.92 -9.29 12.62
C LEU A 640 -25.16 -10.79 12.83
N GLY A 641 -25.46 -11.55 11.76
CA GLY A 641 -25.59 -13.00 11.83
C GLY A 641 -24.34 -13.72 12.32
N ARG A 642 -23.14 -13.28 11.90
CA ARG A 642 -21.87 -13.78 12.45
C ARG A 642 -21.68 -13.37 13.91
N ALA A 643 -22.15 -12.19 14.30
CA ALA A 643 -22.11 -11.77 15.70
C ALA A 643 -23.00 -12.65 16.59
N ILE A 644 -24.16 -13.09 16.08
CA ILE A 644 -25.03 -14.07 16.76
C ILE A 644 -24.30 -15.41 16.91
N GLU A 645 -23.73 -15.93 15.82
CA GLU A 645 -23.01 -17.21 15.84
C GLU A 645 -21.79 -17.17 16.78
N GLY A 646 -21.13 -16.01 16.89
CA GLY A 646 -20.05 -15.77 17.85
C GLY A 646 -20.50 -15.60 19.30
N GLY A 647 -21.81 -15.61 19.59
CA GLY A 647 -22.36 -15.41 20.93
C GLY A 647 -22.29 -13.97 21.44
N PHE A 648 -22.12 -12.98 20.55
CA PHE A 648 -22.03 -11.56 20.91
C PHE A 648 -23.40 -10.87 20.99
N ILE A 649 -24.43 -11.48 20.39
CA ILE A 649 -25.83 -11.06 20.48
C ILE A 649 -26.74 -12.29 20.45
N ASP A 650 -27.65 -12.38 21.40
CA ASP A 650 -28.53 -13.54 21.61
C ASP A 650 -30.02 -13.21 21.50
N ASP A 651 -30.40 -11.94 21.67
CA ASP A 651 -31.78 -11.46 21.57
C ASP A 651 -31.95 -10.35 20.52
N LEU A 652 -32.63 -10.66 19.42
CA LEU A 652 -32.97 -9.67 18.39
C LEU A 652 -34.15 -8.77 18.78
N ASP A 653 -34.93 -9.15 19.79
CA ASP A 653 -36.03 -8.35 20.33
C ASP A 653 -35.55 -7.36 21.41
N ALA A 654 -34.25 -7.40 21.76
CA ALA A 654 -33.63 -6.42 22.64
C ALA A 654 -33.62 -5.01 22.01
N PRO A 655 -33.86 -3.95 22.80
CA PRO A 655 -33.75 -2.57 22.35
C PRO A 655 -32.36 -2.23 21.81
N VAL A 656 -32.30 -1.57 20.64
CA VAL A 656 -31.05 -1.10 20.02
C VAL A 656 -30.26 -0.21 20.97
N VAL A 657 -30.95 0.65 21.72
CA VAL A 657 -30.33 1.61 22.64
C VAL A 657 -29.58 0.93 23.78
N ASP A 658 -29.90 -0.32 24.13
CA ASP A 658 -29.24 -1.03 25.22
C ASP A 658 -27.80 -1.43 24.86
N TYR A 659 -27.49 -1.50 23.56
CA TYR A 659 -26.15 -1.75 23.04
C TYR A 659 -25.31 -0.46 22.90
N LEU A 660 -25.93 0.72 22.95
CA LEU A 660 -25.28 2.00 22.71
C LEU A 660 -24.84 2.65 24.03
N LYS A 661 -23.60 2.41 24.45
CA LYS A 661 -23.07 2.88 25.75
C LYS A 661 -22.71 4.37 25.79
N ASN A 662 -22.46 4.98 24.64
CA ASN A 662 -21.93 6.33 24.50
C ASN A 662 -22.97 7.31 23.95
N VAL A 663 -24.27 7.01 24.05
CA VAL A 663 -25.35 7.96 23.70
C VAL A 663 -25.96 8.58 24.97
N ASP A 664 -26.29 9.86 24.88
CA ASP A 664 -27.02 10.56 25.93
C ASP A 664 -28.52 10.27 25.81
N HIS A 665 -28.98 9.28 26.59
CA HIS A 665 -30.37 8.84 26.60
C HIS A 665 -31.38 9.96 26.90
N SER A 666 -30.96 11.03 27.60
CA SER A 666 -31.84 12.17 27.92
C SER A 666 -32.20 13.02 26.70
N LYS A 667 -31.42 12.93 25.62
CA LYS A 667 -31.63 13.68 24.37
C LYS A 667 -32.46 12.92 23.34
N LEU A 668 -32.72 11.63 23.56
CA LEU A 668 -33.39 10.79 22.57
C LEU A 668 -34.89 11.12 22.49
N ALA A 669 -35.47 10.98 21.30
CA ALA A 669 -36.90 11.15 21.14
C ALA A 669 -37.68 10.11 21.96
N THR A 670 -38.85 10.50 22.45
CA THR A 670 -39.73 9.62 23.23
C THR A 670 -40.03 8.32 22.47
N GLY A 671 -39.90 7.19 23.17
CA GLY A 671 -40.23 5.85 22.64
C GLY A 671 -39.08 5.14 21.90
N THR A 672 -37.91 5.77 21.72
CA THR A 672 -36.74 5.15 21.08
C THR A 672 -36.27 3.87 21.76
N ALA A 673 -36.48 3.72 23.07
CA ALA A 673 -36.23 2.49 23.82
C ALA A 673 -37.11 1.30 23.41
N GLN A 674 -38.13 1.51 22.57
CA GLN A 674 -38.94 0.42 22.03
C GLN A 674 -38.36 -0.17 20.73
N ILE A 675 -37.38 0.49 20.09
CA ILE A 675 -36.83 0.04 18.80
C ILE A 675 -35.92 -1.17 19.04
N THR A 676 -36.30 -2.34 18.51
CA THR A 676 -35.50 -3.57 18.65
C THR A 676 -34.50 -3.74 17.50
N VAL A 677 -33.52 -4.62 17.67
CA VAL A 677 -32.59 -4.98 16.59
C VAL A 677 -33.36 -5.58 15.40
N ALA A 678 -34.36 -6.42 15.68
CA ALA A 678 -35.27 -7.00 14.68
C ALA A 678 -36.07 -5.92 13.94
N ASP A 679 -36.55 -4.88 14.61
CA ASP A 679 -37.23 -3.75 13.96
C ASP A 679 -36.31 -3.08 12.93
N CYS A 680 -35.04 -2.87 13.27
CA CYS A 680 -34.07 -2.29 12.35
C CYS A 680 -33.78 -3.21 11.15
N LEU A 681 -33.51 -4.50 11.37
CA LEU A 681 -33.29 -5.47 10.29
C LEU A 681 -34.47 -5.54 9.31
N ASN A 682 -35.68 -5.32 9.80
CA ASN A 682 -36.92 -5.40 9.03
C ASN A 682 -37.44 -4.05 8.53
N MET A 683 -36.72 -2.94 8.73
CA MET A 683 -37.13 -1.59 8.33
C MET A 683 -38.43 -1.08 9.01
N HIS A 684 -38.70 -1.55 10.23
CA HIS A 684 -39.89 -1.25 11.05
C HIS A 684 -39.58 -0.42 12.30
N SER A 685 -38.38 0.16 12.42
CA SER A 685 -37.97 0.96 13.60
C SER A 685 -38.89 2.13 13.95
N GLY A 686 -39.71 2.60 12.99
CA GLY A 686 -40.52 3.80 13.14
C GLY A 686 -39.73 5.10 13.06
N ILE A 687 -38.42 5.05 12.78
CA ILE A 687 -37.57 6.24 12.66
C ILE A 687 -38.04 7.11 11.48
N ARG A 688 -38.25 8.40 11.75
CA ARG A 688 -38.68 9.43 10.79
C ARG A 688 -37.87 10.71 11.03
N VAL A 689 -36.68 10.78 10.46
CA VAL A 689 -35.86 11.99 10.39
C VAL A 689 -36.23 12.77 9.12
N SER A 690 -36.47 14.08 9.23
CA SER A 690 -36.76 14.92 8.06
C SER A 690 -35.51 15.14 7.20
N ASP A 691 -35.71 15.35 5.90
CA ASP A 691 -34.59 15.57 4.97
C ASP A 691 -33.76 16.81 5.35
N GLU A 692 -34.40 17.88 5.80
CA GLU A 692 -33.72 19.09 6.29
C GLU A 692 -32.78 18.78 7.47
N ARG A 693 -33.25 18.00 8.45
CA ARG A 693 -32.43 17.61 9.62
C ARG A 693 -31.31 16.68 9.22
N ALA A 694 -31.58 15.70 8.35
CA ALA A 694 -30.56 14.80 7.84
C ALA A 694 -29.48 15.56 7.04
N GLN A 695 -29.86 16.54 6.24
CA GLN A 695 -28.92 17.40 5.51
C GLN A 695 -28.13 18.32 6.44
N ALA A 696 -28.78 18.92 7.45
CA ALA A 696 -28.11 19.77 8.42
C ALA A 696 -27.03 19.01 9.20
N ALA A 697 -27.31 17.77 9.63
CA ALA A 697 -26.34 16.90 10.28
C ALA A 697 -25.14 16.57 9.37
N ARG A 698 -25.38 16.31 8.07
CA ARG A 698 -24.31 16.04 7.08
C ARG A 698 -23.38 17.23 6.84
N ARG A 699 -23.81 18.47 7.10
CA ARG A 699 -22.97 19.68 6.95
C ARG A 699 -21.97 19.86 8.10
N ARG A 700 -22.07 19.09 9.20
CA ARG A 700 -21.15 19.14 10.35
C ARG A 700 -20.69 17.73 10.75
N PRO A 701 -19.98 17.00 9.87
CA PRO A 701 -19.71 15.58 10.04
C PRO A 701 -18.78 15.26 11.23
N GLY A 702 -17.95 16.21 11.69
CA GLY A 702 -17.04 16.01 12.82
C GLY A 702 -17.73 15.64 14.14
N GLY A 703 -18.99 16.04 14.32
CA GLY A 703 -19.78 15.70 15.51
C GLY A 703 -20.53 14.36 15.43
N LEU A 704 -20.41 13.61 14.32
CA LEU A 704 -21.16 12.36 14.11
C LEU A 704 -20.31 11.09 14.28
N LYS A 705 -19.10 11.21 14.83
CA LYS A 705 -18.18 10.07 15.02
C LYS A 705 -18.71 9.04 16.03
N GLY A 706 -18.45 7.76 15.75
CA GLY A 706 -18.93 6.64 16.55
C GLY A 706 -20.45 6.67 16.74
N GLN A 707 -20.89 6.48 17.99
CA GLN A 707 -22.30 6.43 18.36
C GLN A 707 -23.01 7.79 18.30
N MET A 708 -22.30 8.91 18.07
CA MET A 708 -22.94 10.22 17.89
C MET A 708 -23.82 10.30 16.64
N GLN A 709 -23.54 9.48 15.62
CA GLN A 709 -24.48 9.29 14.52
C GLN A 709 -25.78 8.64 14.98
N ALA A 710 -25.70 7.62 15.85
CA ALA A 710 -26.87 6.96 16.40
C ALA A 710 -27.67 7.91 17.30
N GLU A 711 -27.00 8.67 18.19
CA GLU A 711 -27.63 9.73 18.99
C GLU A 711 -28.37 10.73 18.10
N MET A 712 -27.72 11.22 17.03
CA MET A 712 -28.34 12.17 16.12
C MET A 712 -29.59 11.59 15.45
N ILE A 713 -29.55 10.35 14.95
CA ILE A 713 -30.70 9.69 14.33
C ILE A 713 -31.86 9.58 15.33
N LEU A 714 -31.56 9.11 16.54
CA LEU A 714 -32.55 8.82 17.59
C LEU A 714 -33.07 10.08 18.29
N ALA A 715 -32.29 11.16 18.36
CA ALA A 715 -32.72 12.46 18.87
C ALA A 715 -33.54 13.25 17.83
N SER A 716 -33.27 13.03 16.53
CA SER A 716 -33.89 13.83 15.45
C SER A 716 -35.19 13.25 14.90
N THR A 717 -35.55 12.02 15.27
CA THR A 717 -36.77 11.36 14.81
C THR A 717 -38.03 11.91 15.49
N ALA A 718 -39.18 11.78 14.84
CA ALA A 718 -40.47 11.89 15.52
C ALA A 718 -40.62 10.80 16.62
N PRO A 719 -41.49 11.01 17.63
CA PRO A 719 -41.74 10.02 18.68
C PRO A 719 -42.12 8.64 18.14
N ILE A 720 -41.58 7.61 18.78
CA ILE A 720 -41.80 6.21 18.39
C ILE A 720 -42.99 5.64 19.17
N THR A 721 -43.96 5.08 18.45
CA THR A 721 -45.14 4.41 19.00
C THR A 721 -45.37 3.12 18.23
N ALA A 722 -46.19 2.21 18.75
CA ALA A 722 -46.59 1.01 18.02
C ALA A 722 -47.16 1.32 16.62
N ALA A 723 -47.91 2.43 16.48
CA ALA A 723 -48.44 2.88 15.20
C ALA A 723 -47.39 3.49 14.26
N SER A 724 -46.27 4.00 14.78
CA SER A 724 -45.22 4.60 13.95
C SER A 724 -44.25 3.56 13.37
N LYS A 725 -44.14 2.37 13.99
CA LYS A 725 -43.36 1.20 13.53
C LYS A 725 -43.92 0.55 12.26
N THR A 726 -44.08 1.36 11.22
CA THR A 726 -44.49 0.96 9.88
C THR A 726 -43.26 0.84 8.98
N TYR A 727 -43.30 -0.12 8.06
CA TYR A 727 -42.23 -0.34 7.09
C TYR A 727 -41.83 0.96 6.39
N LYS A 728 -40.52 1.26 6.41
CA LYS A 728 -39.93 2.33 5.62
C LYS A 728 -38.53 1.94 5.19
N TYR A 729 -38.34 1.73 3.89
CA TYR A 729 -37.02 1.46 3.34
C TYR A 729 -36.09 2.69 3.48
N GLN A 730 -35.07 2.61 4.32
CA GLN A 730 -34.19 3.76 4.64
C GLN A 730 -32.76 3.35 5.02
N GLY A 731 -31.89 4.35 5.18
CA GLY A 731 -30.49 4.15 5.60
C GLY A 731 -30.26 4.15 7.12
N ALA A 732 -31.19 4.70 7.90
CA ALA A 732 -31.01 4.83 9.35
C ALA A 732 -30.95 3.46 10.05
N ASP A 733 -31.83 2.54 9.66
CA ASP A 733 -31.93 1.22 10.27
C ASP A 733 -30.66 0.36 10.12
N PRO A 734 -30.09 0.18 8.91
CA PRO A 734 -28.83 -0.53 8.79
C PRO A 734 -27.67 0.19 9.49
N SER A 735 -27.65 1.53 9.52
CA SER A 735 -26.63 2.26 10.29
C SER A 735 -26.70 1.95 11.79
N LEU A 736 -27.91 1.82 12.37
CA LEU A 736 -28.07 1.41 13.76
C LEU A 736 -27.65 -0.05 13.97
N VAL A 737 -27.94 -0.96 13.04
CA VAL A 737 -27.46 -2.36 13.11
C VAL A 737 -25.93 -2.42 13.13
N MET A 738 -25.25 -1.62 12.30
CA MET A 738 -23.78 -1.59 12.29
C MET A 738 -23.21 -1.02 13.61
N GLN A 739 -23.90 -0.07 14.24
CA GLN A 739 -23.52 0.44 15.56
C GLN A 739 -23.66 -0.63 16.65
N VAL A 740 -24.68 -1.50 16.54
CA VAL A 740 -24.82 -2.66 17.42
C VAL A 740 -23.68 -3.64 17.19
N VAL A 741 -23.37 -3.98 15.93
CA VAL A 741 -22.23 -4.87 15.61
C VAL A 741 -20.94 -4.32 16.20
N GLU A 742 -20.61 -3.05 15.95
CA GLU A 742 -19.43 -2.37 16.52
C GLU A 742 -19.40 -2.45 18.05
N ALA A 743 -20.54 -2.31 18.72
CA ALA A 743 -20.61 -2.26 20.17
C ALA A 743 -20.40 -3.62 20.86
N VAL A 744 -20.68 -4.73 20.16
CA VAL A 744 -20.72 -6.07 20.77
C VAL A 744 -19.58 -6.99 20.35
N VAL A 745 -19.00 -6.78 19.15
CA VAL A 745 -17.95 -7.66 18.63
C VAL A 745 -16.57 -7.29 19.18
N PRO A 746 -15.63 -8.25 19.26
CA PRO A 746 -14.26 -7.97 19.67
C PRO A 746 -13.50 -7.21 18.57
N GLY A 747 -12.88 -6.09 18.94
CA GLY A 747 -12.16 -5.22 18.02
C GLY A 747 -13.08 -4.20 17.37
N THR A 748 -12.93 -3.97 16.06
CA THR A 748 -13.80 -3.10 15.27
C THR A 748 -14.74 -3.95 14.40
N ALA A 749 -15.90 -3.40 14.03
CA ALA A 749 -16.81 -4.02 13.07
C ALA A 749 -16.12 -4.26 11.72
N GLU A 750 -15.20 -3.39 11.30
CA GLU A 750 -14.41 -3.56 10.08
C GLU A 750 -13.52 -4.81 10.14
N ASP A 751 -12.75 -4.96 11.22
CA ASP A 751 -11.88 -6.13 11.41
C ASP A 751 -12.70 -7.42 11.58
N PHE A 752 -13.83 -7.33 12.27
CA PHE A 752 -14.75 -8.44 12.47
C PHE A 752 -15.34 -8.92 11.14
N ILE A 753 -15.87 -8.01 10.32
CA ILE A 753 -16.42 -8.32 8.99
C ILE A 753 -15.34 -8.95 8.11
N ARG A 754 -14.13 -8.38 8.09
CA ARG A 754 -13.00 -8.93 7.33
C ARG A 754 -12.73 -10.38 7.73
N ARG A 755 -12.54 -10.63 9.03
CA ARG A 755 -12.15 -11.96 9.53
C ARG A 755 -13.26 -12.98 9.45
N GLU A 756 -14.47 -12.61 9.82
CA GLU A 756 -15.58 -13.54 10.02
C GLU A 756 -16.45 -13.75 8.78
N ILE A 757 -16.31 -12.90 7.76
CA ILE A 757 -17.00 -13.03 6.48
C ILE A 757 -15.99 -13.20 5.37
N PHE A 758 -15.18 -12.17 5.09
CA PHE A 758 -14.39 -12.14 3.85
C PHE A 758 -13.25 -13.15 3.85
N ASP A 759 -12.44 -13.22 4.90
CA ASP A 759 -11.35 -14.19 5.02
C ASP A 759 -11.91 -15.64 4.95
N ARG A 760 -13.09 -15.89 5.55
CA ARG A 760 -13.77 -17.21 5.55
C ARG A 760 -14.31 -17.61 4.17
N LEU A 761 -14.74 -16.64 3.38
CA LEU A 761 -15.20 -16.84 1.99
C LEU A 761 -14.06 -16.74 0.96
N GLY A 762 -12.81 -16.56 1.41
CA GLY A 762 -11.66 -16.35 0.52
C GLY A 762 -11.76 -15.06 -0.32
N ILE A 763 -12.44 -14.03 0.20
CA ILE A 763 -12.62 -12.73 -0.45
C ILE A 763 -11.50 -11.80 0.03
N SER A 764 -10.47 -11.62 -0.79
CA SER A 764 -9.30 -10.80 -0.44
C SER A 764 -9.26 -9.43 -1.11
N ASP A 765 -9.97 -9.27 -2.24
CA ASP A 765 -9.99 -8.03 -3.02
C ASP A 765 -11.37 -7.37 -2.96
N TYR A 766 -11.57 -6.57 -1.93
CA TYR A 766 -12.83 -5.86 -1.68
C TYR A 766 -12.53 -4.45 -1.17
N THR A 767 -13.58 -3.62 -1.13
CA THR A 767 -13.52 -2.37 -0.36
C THR A 767 -14.83 -2.10 0.34
N TRP A 768 -14.74 -1.46 1.50
CA TRP A 768 -15.90 -1.03 2.27
C TRP A 768 -15.69 0.41 2.72
N GLN A 769 -16.46 1.33 2.17
CA GLN A 769 -16.37 2.74 2.51
C GLN A 769 -16.78 2.99 3.96
N LEU A 770 -16.06 3.89 4.65
CA LEU A 770 -16.46 4.36 5.97
C LEU A 770 -17.58 5.39 5.88
N ASP A 771 -18.48 5.33 6.85
CA ASP A 771 -19.53 6.30 7.08
C ASP A 771 -18.99 7.53 7.82
N VAL A 772 -19.82 8.57 7.98
CA VAL A 772 -19.46 9.76 8.75
C VAL A 772 -19.09 9.41 10.21
N SER A 773 -19.69 8.34 10.75
CA SER A 773 -19.35 7.77 12.06
C SER A 773 -17.94 7.21 12.14
N GLY A 774 -17.30 6.90 11.01
CA GLY A 774 -16.03 6.17 10.96
C GLY A 774 -16.21 4.65 10.98
N LEU A 775 -17.43 4.14 11.04
CA LEU A 775 -17.74 2.72 10.90
C LEU A 775 -17.97 2.33 9.43
N PRO A 776 -17.92 1.04 9.05
CA PRO A 776 -18.30 0.61 7.70
C PRO A 776 -19.72 1.07 7.33
N LYS A 777 -19.90 1.66 6.13
CA LYS A 777 -21.22 2.10 5.66
C LYS A 777 -22.17 0.92 5.58
N ALA A 778 -23.29 0.99 6.29
CA ALA A 778 -24.24 -0.12 6.36
C ALA A 778 -25.29 -0.12 5.23
N ALA A 779 -25.62 1.05 4.68
CA ALA A 779 -26.71 1.18 3.70
C ALA A 779 -26.28 0.96 2.24
N ALA A 780 -25.09 1.46 1.87
CA ALA A 780 -24.46 1.36 0.56
C ALA A 780 -22.99 1.79 0.72
N GLY A 781 -22.04 1.04 0.17
CA GLY A 781 -20.63 1.37 0.36
C GLY A 781 -19.64 0.21 0.29
N SER A 782 -20.12 -1.04 0.21
CA SER A 782 -19.24 -2.19 -0.08
C SER A 782 -18.95 -2.28 -1.58
N SER A 783 -17.89 -3.00 -1.96
CA SER A 783 -17.53 -3.30 -3.34
C SER A 783 -16.94 -4.69 -3.41
N LEU A 784 -17.48 -5.53 -4.30
CA LEU A 784 -17.17 -6.96 -4.43
C LEU A 784 -17.07 -7.35 -5.90
N ARG A 785 -16.19 -8.30 -6.25
CA ARG A 785 -16.15 -8.89 -7.60
C ARG A 785 -17.43 -9.68 -7.89
N SER A 786 -17.77 -9.90 -9.15
CA SER A 786 -18.98 -10.64 -9.52
C SER A 786 -18.97 -12.08 -8.99
N ARG A 787 -17.83 -12.76 -9.00
CA ARG A 787 -17.67 -14.08 -8.36
C ARG A 787 -17.85 -14.01 -6.84
N ASP A 788 -17.37 -12.97 -6.17
CA ASP A 788 -17.59 -12.81 -4.71
C ASP A 788 -19.05 -12.55 -4.36
N MET A 789 -19.78 -11.82 -5.22
CA MET A 789 -21.24 -11.71 -5.11
C MET A 789 -21.93 -13.07 -5.28
N LEU A 790 -21.41 -13.93 -6.17
CA LEU A 790 -21.92 -15.29 -6.37
C LEU A 790 -21.75 -16.14 -5.11
N LYS A 791 -20.59 -16.04 -4.43
CA LYS A 791 -20.35 -16.74 -3.14
C LYS A 791 -21.42 -16.39 -2.11
N LEU A 792 -21.83 -15.11 -2.02
CA LEU A 792 -22.92 -14.69 -1.13
C LEU A 792 -24.24 -15.35 -1.52
N GLY A 793 -24.53 -15.46 -2.82
CA GLY A 793 -25.70 -16.18 -3.32
C GLY A 793 -25.69 -17.65 -2.92
N MET A 794 -24.54 -18.32 -3.07
CA MET A 794 -24.35 -19.73 -2.72
C MET A 794 -24.51 -19.97 -1.22
N VAL A 795 -23.94 -19.09 -0.38
CA VAL A 795 -24.13 -19.14 1.08
C VAL A 795 -25.60 -19.08 1.47
N ILE A 796 -26.37 -18.18 0.86
CA ILE A 796 -27.80 -18.06 1.17
C ILE A 796 -28.59 -19.26 0.64
N ALA A 797 -28.26 -19.75 -0.55
CA ALA A 797 -28.90 -20.94 -1.13
C ALA A 797 -28.67 -22.19 -0.27
N ASP A 798 -27.47 -22.34 0.31
CA ASP A 798 -27.07 -23.46 1.16
C ASP A 798 -27.25 -23.19 2.67
N GLY A 799 -28.27 -22.38 3.02
CA GLY A 799 -28.68 -22.19 4.41
C GLY A 799 -27.59 -21.64 5.34
N GLY A 800 -26.61 -20.90 4.83
CA GLY A 800 -25.49 -20.32 5.59
C GLY A 800 -24.20 -21.13 5.58
N ARG A 801 -24.10 -22.17 4.73
CA ARG A 801 -22.89 -22.97 4.57
C ARG A 801 -21.97 -22.42 3.48
N TRP A 802 -20.69 -22.68 3.63
CA TRP A 802 -19.67 -22.45 2.60
C TRP A 802 -18.62 -23.54 2.69
N ASN A 803 -18.30 -24.20 1.57
CA ASN A 803 -17.33 -25.31 1.52
C ASN A 803 -17.55 -26.38 2.61
N GLY A 804 -18.81 -26.70 2.89
CA GLY A 804 -19.20 -27.69 3.91
C GLY A 804 -19.17 -27.20 5.37
N GLU A 805 -18.62 -26.01 5.66
CA GLU A 805 -18.66 -25.40 6.99
C GLU A 805 -19.95 -24.58 7.18
N GLN A 806 -20.66 -24.75 8.30
CA GLN A 806 -21.78 -23.88 8.67
C GLN A 806 -21.23 -22.56 9.22
N LEU A 807 -21.24 -21.51 8.39
CA LEU A 807 -20.74 -20.19 8.78
C LEU A 807 -21.82 -19.28 9.36
N TRP A 808 -23.08 -19.45 9.01
CA TRP A 808 -24.20 -18.73 9.65
C TRP A 808 -25.22 -19.71 10.16
N ASN A 809 -25.83 -19.43 11.32
CA ASN A 809 -26.94 -20.23 11.80
C ASN A 809 -28.07 -20.33 10.74
N GLU A 810 -28.50 -21.55 10.41
CA GLU A 810 -29.50 -21.80 9.37
C GLU A 810 -30.85 -21.14 9.68
N GLN A 811 -31.26 -21.09 10.95
CA GLN A 811 -32.50 -20.43 11.35
C GLN A 811 -32.44 -18.92 11.12
N PHE A 812 -31.26 -18.31 11.35
CA PHE A 812 -31.04 -16.90 11.05
C PHE A 812 -31.15 -16.63 9.54
N ILE A 813 -30.52 -17.46 8.69
CA ILE A 813 -30.60 -17.32 7.23
C ILE A 813 -32.05 -17.47 6.75
N ASN A 814 -32.75 -18.51 7.22
CA ASN A 814 -34.17 -18.74 6.88
C ASN A 814 -35.04 -17.56 7.28
N LYS A 815 -34.84 -17.00 8.48
CA LYS A 815 -35.56 -15.79 8.92
C LYS A 815 -35.19 -14.58 8.10
N ALA A 816 -33.92 -14.44 7.71
CA ALA A 816 -33.44 -13.31 6.93
C ALA A 816 -34.10 -13.20 5.55
N VAL A 817 -34.36 -14.34 4.89
CA VAL A 817 -34.99 -14.40 3.57
C VAL A 817 -36.52 -14.60 3.60
N SER A 818 -37.10 -14.71 4.80
CA SER A 818 -38.54 -14.88 4.99
C SER A 818 -39.34 -13.62 4.62
N PRO A 819 -40.59 -13.76 4.16
CA PRO A 819 -41.44 -12.65 3.75
C PRO A 819 -42.06 -11.91 4.95
N LEU A 820 -41.24 -11.29 5.79
CA LEU A 820 -41.68 -10.61 7.02
C LEU A 820 -42.52 -9.35 6.75
N TYR A 821 -42.35 -8.76 5.57
CA TYR A 821 -43.18 -7.68 5.04
C TYR A 821 -43.52 -7.94 3.58
N THR A 822 -44.70 -7.54 3.13
CA THR A 822 -45.09 -7.56 1.71
C THR A 822 -45.55 -6.16 1.29
N ASN A 823 -44.94 -5.64 0.23
CA ASN A 823 -45.28 -4.32 -0.32
C ASN A 823 -46.50 -4.40 -1.26
N LYS A 824 -46.96 -3.24 -1.73
CA LYS A 824 -48.16 -3.13 -2.57
C LYS A 824 -48.07 -3.81 -3.93
N VAL A 825 -46.86 -4.11 -4.41
CA VAL A 825 -46.63 -4.79 -5.69
C VAL A 825 -46.27 -6.28 -5.51
N GLY A 826 -46.48 -6.82 -4.30
CA GLY A 826 -46.26 -8.24 -3.99
C GLY A 826 -44.81 -8.63 -3.72
N HIS A 827 -43.86 -7.70 -3.74
CA HIS A 827 -42.50 -7.99 -3.28
C HIS A 827 -42.46 -8.02 -1.77
N THR A 828 -41.67 -8.95 -1.27
CA THR A 828 -41.50 -9.21 0.16
C THR A 828 -40.13 -8.75 0.65
N TYR A 829 -39.99 -8.56 1.95
CA TYR A 829 -38.76 -8.13 2.58
C TYR A 829 -38.56 -8.83 3.94
N GLY A 830 -37.34 -9.31 4.19
CA GLY A 830 -36.89 -9.90 5.45
C GLY A 830 -35.77 -9.08 6.10
N HIS A 831 -34.79 -9.74 6.74
CA HIS A 831 -33.61 -9.09 7.34
C HIS A 831 -32.66 -8.57 6.25
N PHE A 832 -33.02 -7.45 5.64
CA PHE A 832 -32.31 -6.83 4.52
C PHE A 832 -32.21 -7.65 3.23
N TRP A 833 -33.07 -8.66 3.06
CA TRP A 833 -33.22 -9.42 1.82
C TRP A 833 -34.59 -9.19 1.20
N TRP A 834 -34.63 -9.09 -0.13
CA TRP A 834 -35.87 -9.01 -0.89
C TRP A 834 -36.32 -10.40 -1.31
N GLY A 835 -37.63 -10.57 -1.49
CA GLY A 835 -38.19 -11.73 -2.18
C GLY A 835 -39.29 -11.34 -3.15
N SER A 836 -39.41 -12.07 -4.24
CA SER A 836 -40.51 -11.96 -5.20
C SER A 836 -40.80 -13.33 -5.79
N ASP A 837 -41.96 -13.48 -6.39
CA ASP A 837 -42.35 -14.72 -7.04
C ASP A 837 -42.15 -14.54 -8.54
N ALA A 838 -41.31 -15.39 -9.13
CA ALA A 838 -41.06 -15.43 -10.56
C ALA A 838 -41.94 -16.52 -11.20
N LYS A 839 -42.57 -16.20 -12.33
CA LYS A 839 -43.50 -17.11 -13.00
C LYS A 839 -42.90 -17.65 -14.27
N ILE A 840 -43.00 -18.97 -14.47
CA ILE A 840 -42.61 -19.64 -15.71
C ILE A 840 -43.77 -20.54 -16.13
N GLY A 841 -44.45 -20.19 -17.24
CA GLY A 841 -45.69 -20.86 -17.62
C GLY A 841 -46.75 -20.78 -16.51
N THR A 842 -47.13 -21.94 -15.95
CA THR A 842 -48.05 -22.04 -14.80
C THR A 842 -47.35 -22.20 -13.45
N GLU A 843 -46.02 -22.38 -13.43
CA GLU A 843 -45.22 -22.59 -12.24
C GLU A 843 -44.82 -21.26 -11.59
N ILE A 844 -44.68 -21.28 -10.26
CA ILE A 844 -44.28 -20.13 -9.46
C ILE A 844 -43.05 -20.52 -8.66
N HIS A 845 -41.93 -19.85 -8.93
CA HIS A 845 -40.68 -20.06 -8.23
C HIS A 845 -40.38 -18.87 -7.32
N ARG A 846 -39.98 -19.17 -6.09
CA ARG A 846 -39.59 -18.14 -5.14
C ARG A 846 -38.20 -17.62 -5.50
N CYS A 847 -38.10 -16.32 -5.78
CA CYS A 847 -36.84 -15.63 -5.99
C CYS A 847 -36.47 -14.82 -4.73
N ILE A 848 -35.38 -15.21 -4.07
CA ILE A 848 -34.71 -14.41 -3.04
C ILE A 848 -33.72 -13.49 -3.76
N SER A 849 -33.52 -12.27 -3.26
CA SER A 849 -32.59 -11.34 -3.91
C SER A 849 -31.95 -10.29 -2.99
N ALA A 850 -30.67 -10.02 -3.24
CA ALA A 850 -30.02 -8.78 -2.82
C ALA A 850 -30.11 -7.79 -3.99
N ARG A 851 -30.56 -6.55 -3.72
CA ARG A 851 -30.86 -5.56 -4.77
C ARG A 851 -30.13 -4.25 -4.53
N GLY A 852 -29.42 -3.75 -5.52
CA GLY A 852 -28.74 -2.47 -5.55
C GLY A 852 -29.41 -1.47 -6.49
N ALA A 853 -29.60 -0.23 -6.05
CA ALA A 853 -30.25 0.81 -6.86
C ALA A 853 -29.43 1.23 -8.10
N GLY A 854 -28.19 0.78 -8.23
CA GLY A 854 -27.37 0.92 -9.43
C GLY A 854 -27.59 -0.20 -10.45
N GLY A 855 -28.49 -1.14 -10.17
CA GLY A 855 -28.77 -2.32 -10.99
C GLY A 855 -27.88 -3.53 -10.70
N GLN A 856 -27.23 -3.56 -9.53
CA GLN A 856 -26.53 -4.74 -9.02
C GLN A 856 -27.54 -5.71 -8.39
N PHE A 857 -27.50 -6.98 -8.75
CA PHE A 857 -28.41 -8.00 -8.23
C PHE A 857 -27.70 -9.32 -7.96
N ILE A 858 -28.15 -9.98 -6.91
CA ILE A 858 -27.95 -11.41 -6.69
C ILE A 858 -29.36 -11.99 -6.62
N PHE A 859 -29.72 -12.84 -7.58
CA PHE A 859 -30.97 -13.59 -7.59
C PHE A 859 -30.69 -15.03 -7.21
N ILE A 860 -31.54 -15.59 -6.36
CA ILE A 860 -31.40 -16.96 -5.84
C ILE A 860 -32.78 -17.60 -5.98
N LEU A 861 -32.86 -18.68 -6.74
CA LEU A 861 -34.08 -19.46 -6.95
C LEU A 861 -33.85 -20.89 -6.46
N PRO A 862 -34.05 -21.16 -5.16
CA PRO A 862 -33.70 -22.44 -4.56
C PRO A 862 -34.39 -23.64 -5.22
N SER A 863 -35.64 -23.49 -5.66
CA SER A 863 -36.39 -24.58 -6.32
C SER A 863 -35.83 -25.00 -7.68
N LEU A 864 -35.01 -24.15 -8.30
CA LEU A 864 -34.36 -24.41 -9.59
C LEU A 864 -32.85 -24.64 -9.44
N ASP A 865 -32.33 -24.63 -8.21
CA ASP A 865 -30.89 -24.63 -7.91
C ASP A 865 -30.11 -23.64 -8.79
N LEU A 866 -30.64 -22.41 -8.87
CA LEU A 866 -30.19 -21.37 -9.80
C LEU A 866 -29.83 -20.09 -9.04
N ILE A 867 -28.63 -19.57 -9.30
CA ILE A 867 -28.16 -18.28 -8.79
C ILE A 867 -27.70 -17.44 -9.96
N VAL A 868 -28.16 -16.19 -10.02
CA VAL A 868 -27.80 -15.24 -11.09
C VAL A 868 -27.25 -13.98 -10.45
N VAL A 869 -26.05 -13.56 -10.88
CA VAL A 869 -25.43 -12.30 -10.48
C VAL A 869 -25.40 -11.37 -11.68
N VAL A 870 -25.85 -10.13 -11.45
CA VAL A 870 -25.81 -9.06 -12.46
C VAL A 870 -25.16 -7.84 -11.83
N THR A 871 -24.14 -7.27 -12.46
CA THR A 871 -23.61 -5.94 -12.11
C THR A 871 -23.94 -4.92 -13.19
N SER A 872 -24.13 -3.66 -12.80
CA SER A 872 -24.55 -2.61 -13.74
C SER A 872 -24.35 -1.19 -13.18
N HIS A 873 -24.41 -0.19 -14.06
CA HIS A 873 -24.44 1.25 -13.74
C HIS A 873 -25.75 1.96 -14.15
N ASN A 874 -26.88 1.24 -14.14
CA ASN A 874 -28.20 1.71 -14.58
C ASN A 874 -28.94 2.64 -13.58
N LYS A 875 -28.33 3.71 -13.06
CA LYS A 875 -29.03 4.61 -12.11
C LYS A 875 -30.23 5.35 -12.74
N ASN A 876 -30.19 5.59 -14.05
CA ASN A 876 -31.13 6.43 -14.78
C ASN A 876 -32.01 5.66 -15.79
N GLN A 877 -31.75 4.37 -16.00
CA GLN A 877 -32.56 3.47 -16.83
C GLN A 877 -33.14 2.41 -15.90
N ALA A 878 -34.47 2.26 -15.88
CA ALA A 878 -35.22 1.56 -14.83
C ALA A 878 -34.53 0.29 -14.28
N MET A 879 -34.52 0.10 -12.95
CA MET A 879 -34.09 -1.14 -12.24
C MET A 879 -34.76 -2.44 -12.73
N ARG A 880 -35.62 -2.35 -13.75
CA ARG A 880 -36.34 -3.43 -14.41
C ARG A 880 -35.43 -4.33 -15.25
N LYS A 881 -34.31 -3.82 -15.79
CA LYS A 881 -33.49 -4.60 -16.74
C LYS A 881 -32.92 -5.91 -16.18
N PRO A 882 -32.38 -5.97 -14.95
CA PRO A 882 -31.99 -7.26 -14.35
C PRO A 882 -33.16 -8.24 -14.14
N PHE A 883 -34.37 -7.73 -13.85
CA PHE A 883 -35.57 -8.59 -13.77
C PHE A 883 -36.02 -9.07 -15.15
N GLU A 884 -35.95 -8.22 -16.18
CA GLU A 884 -36.23 -8.59 -17.58
C GLU A 884 -35.27 -9.70 -18.03
N ILE A 885 -33.96 -9.56 -17.79
CA ILE A 885 -32.95 -10.59 -18.07
C ILE A 885 -33.32 -11.90 -17.36
N LEU A 886 -33.67 -11.85 -16.08
CA LEU A 886 -34.04 -13.04 -15.32
C LEU A 886 -35.33 -13.69 -15.84
N GLU A 887 -36.43 -12.93 -15.84
CA GLU A 887 -37.79 -13.43 -16.06
C GLU A 887 -38.09 -13.76 -17.52
N ASP A 888 -37.61 -12.95 -18.46
CA ASP A 888 -37.96 -13.08 -19.88
C ASP A 888 -36.95 -13.94 -20.67
N HIS A 889 -35.73 -14.15 -20.14
CA HIS A 889 -34.67 -14.87 -20.85
C HIS A 889 -34.08 -16.05 -20.07
N ILE A 890 -33.55 -15.84 -18.87
CA ILE A 890 -32.87 -16.91 -18.12
C ILE A 890 -33.86 -17.98 -17.69
N LEU A 891 -34.95 -17.60 -17.02
CA LEU A 891 -35.91 -18.57 -16.49
C LEU A 891 -36.54 -19.45 -17.60
N PRO A 892 -36.97 -18.91 -18.76
CA PRO A 892 -37.43 -19.75 -19.88
C PRO A 892 -36.36 -20.71 -20.41
N ALA A 893 -35.08 -20.31 -20.43
CA ALA A 893 -33.99 -21.17 -20.89
C ALA A 893 -33.73 -22.36 -19.95
N PHE A 894 -33.97 -22.19 -18.65
CA PHE A 894 -33.85 -23.27 -17.65
C PHE A 894 -35.13 -24.10 -17.45
N HIS A 895 -36.24 -23.71 -18.09
CA HIS A 895 -37.52 -24.43 -18.03
C HIS A 895 -37.82 -25.24 -19.31
N SER A 896 -37.14 -24.97 -20.42
CA SER A 896 -37.38 -25.61 -21.72
C SER A 896 -36.79 -27.03 -21.86
N THR A 897 -36.17 -27.54 -20.80
CA THR A 897 -35.38 -28.78 -20.75
C THR A 897 -35.89 -29.82 -19.74
N SER A 898 -37.00 -29.56 -19.06
CA SER A 898 -37.71 -30.53 -18.22
C SER A 898 -38.76 -31.33 -18.96
#